data_AF-G0MMW9-F1
#
_entry.id   AF-G0MMW9-F1
#
_cell.length_a   1.000
_cell.length_b   1.000
_cell.length_c   1.000
_cell.angle_alpha   90.00
_cell.angle_beta   90.00
_cell.angle_gamma   90.00
#
_symmetry.space_group_name_H-M   'P 1'
#
loop_
_entity.id
_entity.type
_entity.pdbx_description
1 polymer ?
#
loop_
_entity_poly.entity_id
_entity_poly.type
_entity_poly.pdbx_seq_one_letter_code
_entity_poly.pdbx_strand_id
1 'polypeptide(L)'
;MIETLRNLCVKQAAKHIAEGLLTSAHQKLDVESSNLVFEKFLLQVELKSKKEGFSECCQHIKNLLRVTKFVLVNVRFFDDNLIKLINDQDVVELQIWWPENWKIFHLDREQNDEGGSAKQEKEEEVFDGVQEEASAEEEERDSEDDEENSDVGEEEETSTRRIDLIAMLETLLNPQSCQNLQSLLICGEYVEFLPGWVEKLATLLPSLRTLSLCYVNTEGGVVESICNSFPNLIELDIENSVVTNLRGISKLSNLTSLKITGLDIKNKEDIAEFFALQKLKTLKIGGDSVSNEKATNLMYYLQNNRNLPQLTFFDCAYCDINELMFQTLIDTHRSLKIINLLGTNLENRHQLNDENRKSLKLWSLGPFGDCLYTLDSAIQNKEPLNPYIFPIRDRLVTLLENQYDQISQEELSECLKLMCTFMKDCFFLAQYIAGVLELLCRDERASRFSFVERQHLIFTIIQNFHTFDEYGNPPNSDLAFTESIWIVLANSVKFNTSPANLDRICEDAAHVFHTSYRNRNVCVAAMLTVREFLEKMSTDRRTALARRLELTRTVVKLLMDCSRDRPERDQYITCLSSILYTIYKFREEESEQTTKVDKKCVKVLCQIMGLYKEDLVAQSFLVLALGKIIDVTSDEALMTFLENKDEFPEFMKMFYNQKSERQKATICTFYIKFVHSEKTERSRDELLSYEAHMSLIADVQAGLDGFEETDDVFEGLRWIVKKCKDKITKEMCTWMIKEFGGEEKKTSRKRRRN
;
A
#
# COMPACT_ATOMS: atom_id res chain seq x y z
N MET A 1 23.54 -3.39 8.93
CA MET A 1 23.52 -3.06 10.37
C MET A 1 22.74 -4.13 11.10
N ILE A 2 23.27 -4.68 12.19
CA ILE A 2 22.57 -5.66 13.03
C ILE A 2 21.63 -4.88 13.95
N GLU A 3 20.33 -5.16 13.89
CA GLU A 3 19.35 -4.60 14.83
C GLU A 3 19.76 -4.99 16.25
N THR A 4 19.82 -4.04 17.18
CA THR A 4 20.26 -4.34 18.55
C THR A 4 19.31 -5.36 19.18
N LEU A 5 19.84 -6.23 20.04
CA LEU A 5 19.02 -7.20 20.77
C LEU A 5 17.86 -6.50 21.51
N ARG A 6 18.10 -5.30 22.05
CA ARG A 6 17.09 -4.45 22.68
C ARG A 6 15.93 -4.17 21.72
N ASN A 7 16.20 -3.73 20.49
CA ASN A 7 15.17 -3.40 19.51
C ASN A 7 14.36 -4.64 19.08
N LEU A 8 15.02 -5.79 18.93
CA LEU A 8 14.34 -7.06 18.65
C LEU A 8 13.40 -7.46 19.80
N CYS A 9 13.87 -7.34 21.05
CA CYS A 9 13.05 -7.62 22.24
C CYS A 9 11.86 -6.65 22.35
N VAL A 10 12.06 -5.35 22.06
CA VAL A 10 10.99 -4.34 22.06
C VAL A 10 9.91 -4.71 21.04
N LYS A 11 10.29 -5.01 19.79
CA LYS A 11 9.37 -5.42 18.73
C LYS A 11 8.61 -6.70 19.09
N GLN A 12 9.32 -7.71 19.59
CA GLN A 12 8.70 -8.98 19.95
C GLN A 12 7.75 -8.85 21.14
N ALA A 13 8.10 -8.04 22.16
CA ALA A 13 7.23 -7.76 23.29
C ALA A 13 5.96 -7.03 22.84
N ALA A 14 6.09 -5.99 22.01
CA ALA A 14 4.94 -5.28 21.44
C ALA A 14 4.02 -6.22 20.66
N LYS A 15 4.59 -7.08 19.81
CA LYS A 15 3.85 -8.11 19.07
C LYS A 15 3.13 -9.08 20.00
N HIS A 16 3.81 -9.64 21.01
CA HIS A 16 3.20 -10.57 21.96
C HIS A 16 2.11 -9.93 22.80
N ILE A 17 2.23 -8.65 23.16
CA ILE A 17 1.15 -7.91 23.83
C ILE A 17 -0.04 -7.79 22.90
N ALA A 18 0.17 -7.34 21.66
CA ALA A 18 -0.90 -7.20 20.65
C ALA A 18 -1.58 -8.53 20.27
N GLU A 19 -0.91 -9.66 20.50
CA GLU A 19 -1.44 -11.01 20.27
C GLU A 19 -2.03 -11.65 21.53
N GLY A 20 -2.05 -10.94 22.67
CA GLY A 20 -2.50 -11.48 23.95
C GLY A 20 -1.62 -12.61 24.52
N LEU A 21 -0.43 -12.82 23.96
CA LEU A 21 0.53 -13.85 24.39
C LEU A 21 1.34 -13.41 25.61
N LEU A 22 1.49 -12.09 25.80
CA LEU A 22 2.14 -11.51 26.97
C LEU A 22 1.13 -10.63 27.71
N THR A 23 0.61 -11.13 28.83
CA THR A 23 -0.46 -10.48 29.60
C THR A 23 -0.01 -10.00 30.98
N SER A 24 1.09 -10.54 31.50
CA SER A 24 1.67 -10.18 32.79
C SER A 24 3.18 -10.45 32.85
N ALA A 25 3.88 -9.77 33.76
CA ALA A 25 5.30 -9.98 34.03
C ALA A 25 5.56 -9.82 35.53
N HIS A 26 6.56 -10.53 36.05
CA HIS A 26 6.97 -10.42 37.46
C HIS A 26 7.47 -9.02 37.80
N GLN A 27 8.07 -8.33 36.82
CA GLN A 27 8.56 -6.97 36.94
C GLN A 27 8.21 -6.21 35.67
N LYS A 28 7.70 -4.98 35.84
CA LYS A 28 7.49 -4.06 34.72
C LYS A 28 8.82 -3.64 34.10
N LEU A 29 8.80 -3.38 32.79
CA LEU A 29 9.96 -2.79 32.11
C LEU A 29 10.29 -1.41 32.70
N ASP A 30 11.54 -0.98 32.52
CA ASP A 30 11.93 0.39 32.79
C ASP A 30 11.14 1.36 31.89
N VAL A 31 11.12 2.65 32.25
CA VAL A 31 10.28 3.67 31.57
C VAL A 31 10.68 3.85 30.10
N GLU A 32 11.98 3.84 29.79
CA GLU A 32 12.46 4.03 28.42
C GLU A 32 12.03 2.85 27.54
N SER A 33 12.29 1.62 28.00
CA SER A 33 11.88 0.41 27.28
C SER A 33 10.35 0.27 27.21
N SER A 34 9.61 0.68 28.25
CA SER A 34 8.15 0.69 28.27
C SER A 34 7.56 1.60 27.20
N ASN A 35 8.07 2.82 27.08
CA ASN A 35 7.61 3.78 26.06
C ASN A 35 7.92 3.27 24.65
N LEU A 36 9.10 2.68 24.42
CA LEU A 36 9.43 2.08 23.12
C LEU A 36 8.52 0.89 22.76
N VAL A 37 8.22 0.01 23.74
CA VAL A 37 7.29 -1.11 23.53
C VAL A 37 5.89 -0.59 23.25
N PHE A 38 5.43 0.43 23.97
CA PHE A 38 4.11 1.02 23.78
C PHE A 38 3.97 1.70 22.40
N GLU A 39 4.97 2.46 21.98
CA GLU A 39 5.03 3.05 20.63
C GLU A 39 4.90 1.96 19.56
N LYS A 40 5.72 0.89 19.65
CA LYS A 40 5.63 -0.21 18.68
C LYS A 40 4.32 -0.99 18.79
N PHE A 41 3.71 -1.07 19.97
CA PHE A 41 2.41 -1.70 20.15
C PHE A 41 1.31 -0.91 19.41
N LEU A 42 1.28 0.41 19.53
CA LEU A 42 0.29 1.24 18.81
C LEU A 42 0.40 1.02 17.30
N LEU A 43 1.62 0.98 16.76
CA LEU A 43 1.84 0.66 15.34
C LEU A 43 1.32 -0.74 14.97
N GLN A 44 1.49 -1.75 15.84
CA GLN A 44 0.98 -3.10 15.56
C GLN A 44 -0.54 -3.17 15.57
N VAL A 45 -1.20 -2.39 16.44
CA VAL A 45 -2.67 -2.35 16.55
C VAL A 45 -3.27 -1.64 15.33
N GLU A 46 -2.73 -0.48 14.96
CA GLU A 46 -3.18 0.27 13.78
C GLU A 46 -3.14 -0.61 12.52
N LEU A 47 -2.10 -1.42 12.37
CA LEU A 47 -1.93 -2.31 11.23
C LEU A 47 -2.93 -3.48 11.18
N LYS A 48 -3.37 -3.99 12.33
CA LYS A 48 -4.20 -5.20 12.37
C LYS A 48 -5.69 -4.94 12.17
N SER A 49 -6.14 -3.68 12.23
CA SER A 49 -7.55 -3.22 12.22
C SER A 49 -8.54 -3.97 13.13
N LYS A 50 -8.07 -4.95 13.94
CA LYS A 50 -8.86 -5.70 14.89
C LYS A 50 -9.24 -4.80 16.06
N LYS A 51 -10.46 -4.28 15.98
CA LYS A 51 -11.17 -3.64 17.10
C LYS A 51 -11.28 -4.59 18.30
N GLU A 52 -11.47 -5.88 18.03
CA GLU A 52 -11.59 -6.94 19.01
C GLU A 52 -10.20 -7.33 19.54
N GLY A 53 -9.74 -6.60 20.56
CA GLY A 53 -8.51 -6.94 21.29
C GLY A 53 -7.72 -5.75 21.80
N PHE A 54 -7.83 -4.56 21.17
CA PHE A 54 -7.11 -3.37 21.65
C PHE A 54 -7.49 -3.03 23.10
N SER A 55 -8.80 -3.00 23.37
CA SER A 55 -9.37 -2.72 24.69
C SER A 55 -8.83 -3.69 25.76
N GLU A 56 -8.75 -4.98 25.44
CA GLU A 56 -8.19 -6.00 26.34
C GLU A 56 -6.67 -5.83 26.52
N CYS A 57 -5.95 -5.49 25.44
CA CYS A 57 -4.52 -5.22 25.47
C CYS A 57 -4.15 -4.03 26.36
N CYS A 58 -5.00 -2.99 26.45
CA CYS A 58 -4.80 -1.88 27.38
C CYS A 58 -4.68 -2.37 28.83
N GLN A 59 -5.45 -3.39 29.21
CA GLN A 59 -5.40 -3.99 30.54
C GLN A 59 -4.11 -4.79 30.77
N HIS A 60 -3.57 -5.43 29.73
CA HIS A 60 -2.26 -6.10 29.77
C HIS A 60 -1.11 -5.10 29.89
N ILE A 61 -1.15 -4.02 29.11
CA ILE A 61 -0.15 -2.95 29.12
C ILE A 61 -0.04 -2.33 30.51
N LYS A 62 -1.18 -2.08 31.16
CA LYS A 62 -1.21 -1.59 32.55
C LYS A 62 -0.39 -2.48 33.49
N ASN A 63 -0.39 -3.79 33.29
CA ASN A 63 0.33 -4.74 34.14
C ASN A 63 1.80 -4.89 33.76
N LEU A 64 2.14 -4.67 32.49
CA LEU A 64 3.47 -4.95 31.92
C LEU A 64 4.39 -3.73 31.87
N LEU A 65 3.82 -2.55 31.59
CA LEU A 65 4.58 -1.36 31.20
C LEU A 65 4.42 -0.22 32.21
N ARG A 66 5.39 0.68 32.22
CA ARG A 66 5.36 2.00 32.87
C ARG A 66 5.41 3.06 31.77
N VAL A 67 4.27 3.28 31.14
CA VAL A 67 4.18 4.18 29.99
C VAL A 67 4.01 5.60 30.50
N THR A 68 4.93 6.49 30.18
CA THR A 68 4.85 7.90 30.58
C THR A 68 4.65 8.84 29.40
N LYS A 69 4.78 8.31 28.17
CA LYS A 69 4.60 9.04 26.91
C LYS A 69 3.49 8.38 26.11
N PHE A 70 2.41 9.11 25.88
CA PHE A 70 1.30 8.68 25.05
C PHE A 70 1.28 9.51 23.78
N VAL A 71 1.53 8.87 22.63
CA VAL A 71 1.42 9.49 21.31
C VAL A 71 0.30 8.78 20.57
N LEU A 72 -0.89 9.38 20.61
CA LEU A 72 -2.13 8.81 20.10
C LEU A 72 -2.42 9.43 18.73
N VAL A 73 -2.15 8.70 17.66
CA VAL A 73 -2.37 9.15 16.27
C VAL A 73 -3.54 8.39 15.69
N ASN A 74 -4.52 9.10 15.13
CA ASN A 74 -5.70 8.49 14.48
C ASN A 74 -6.37 7.41 15.34
N VAL A 75 -6.35 7.58 16.67
CA VAL A 75 -6.92 6.61 17.59
C VAL A 75 -8.44 6.70 17.46
N ARG A 76 -8.99 5.84 16.60
CA ARG A 76 -10.43 5.70 16.36
C ARG A 76 -11.20 5.33 17.64
N PHE A 77 -10.49 4.79 18.64
CA PHE A 77 -11.06 4.15 19.82
C PHE A 77 -10.49 4.79 21.10
N PHE A 78 -11.07 5.92 21.51
CA PHE A 78 -10.99 6.36 22.90
C PHE A 78 -12.03 5.59 23.70
N ASP A 79 -11.72 4.38 24.14
CA ASP A 79 -12.61 3.63 25.02
C ASP A 79 -12.22 3.78 26.51
N ASP A 80 -13.09 3.30 27.40
CA ASP A 80 -12.88 3.36 28.84
C ASP A 80 -11.58 2.67 29.29
N ASN A 81 -11.11 1.65 28.57
CA ASN A 81 -9.89 0.91 28.92
C ASN A 81 -8.64 1.70 28.56
N LEU A 82 -8.62 2.41 27.43
CA LEU A 82 -7.54 3.33 27.08
C LEU A 82 -7.51 4.52 28.04
N ILE A 83 -8.67 5.13 28.31
CA ILE A 83 -8.80 6.23 29.28
C ILE A 83 -8.25 5.79 30.64
N LYS A 84 -8.69 4.63 31.12
CA LYS A 84 -8.22 4.05 32.37
C LYS A 84 -6.72 3.74 32.34
N LEU A 85 -6.21 3.19 31.24
CA LEU A 85 -4.78 2.94 31.08
C LEU A 85 -3.97 4.24 31.25
N ILE A 86 -4.34 5.31 30.54
CA ILE A 86 -3.66 6.62 30.62
C ILE A 86 -3.76 7.15 32.05
N ASN A 87 -4.96 7.11 32.63
CA ASN A 87 -5.20 7.57 33.99
C ASN A 87 -4.41 6.78 35.03
N ASP A 88 -4.14 5.49 34.82
CA ASP A 88 -3.37 4.66 35.74
C ASP A 88 -1.83 4.84 35.63
N GLN A 89 -1.33 5.68 34.71
CA GLN A 89 0.11 5.93 34.53
C GLN A 89 0.55 7.28 35.11
N ASP A 90 1.87 7.45 35.30
CA ASP A 90 2.50 8.74 35.62
C ASP A 90 2.87 9.47 34.31
N VAL A 91 1.87 10.01 33.61
CA VAL A 91 2.02 10.62 32.29
C VAL A 91 2.84 11.91 32.39
N VAL A 92 3.88 12.00 31.56
CA VAL A 92 4.72 13.21 31.41
C VAL A 92 4.57 13.88 30.04
N GLU A 93 4.08 13.13 29.06
CA GLU A 93 3.86 13.59 27.69
C GLU A 93 2.59 12.95 27.13
N LEU A 94 1.68 13.80 26.63
CA LEU A 94 0.44 13.39 26.00
C LEU A 94 0.30 14.12 24.67
N GLN A 95 0.21 13.35 23.59
CA GLN A 95 -0.05 13.86 22.25
C GLN A 95 -1.30 13.18 21.70
N ILE A 96 -2.25 13.98 21.23
CA ILE A 96 -3.50 13.52 20.61
C ILE A 96 -3.59 14.15 19.23
N TRP A 97 -3.48 13.33 18.19
CA TRP A 97 -3.52 13.74 16.78
C TRP A 97 -4.80 13.25 16.12
N TRP A 98 -5.58 14.18 15.55
CA TRP A 98 -6.77 13.92 14.74
C TRP A 98 -7.70 12.82 15.31
N PRO A 99 -8.21 12.98 16.53
CA PRO A 99 -9.12 11.97 17.05
C PRO A 99 -10.43 11.99 16.25
N GLU A 100 -10.72 10.91 15.54
CA GLU A 100 -11.91 10.79 14.69
C GLU A 100 -13.21 10.99 15.50
N ASN A 101 -13.21 10.56 16.76
CA ASN A 101 -14.36 10.57 17.65
C ASN A 101 -14.24 11.56 18.82
N TRP A 102 -14.22 12.86 18.50
CA TRP A 102 -14.42 13.91 19.51
C TRP A 102 -15.75 13.80 20.26
N LYS A 103 -16.71 12.98 19.80
CA LYS A 103 -18.05 12.86 20.40
C LYS A 103 -18.06 12.37 21.84
N ILE A 104 -17.04 11.66 22.27
CA ILE A 104 -16.90 11.23 23.67
C ILE A 104 -16.66 12.43 24.61
N PHE A 105 -16.14 13.53 24.07
CA PHE A 105 -15.88 14.78 24.77
C PHE A 105 -16.76 15.94 24.29
N HIS A 106 -17.80 15.65 23.48
CA HIS A 106 -18.75 16.67 23.07
C HIS A 106 -19.67 17.06 24.21
N LEU A 107 -19.87 18.36 24.34
CA LEU A 107 -21.05 18.91 25.00
C LEU A 107 -22.15 18.92 23.95
N ASP A 108 -23.22 18.16 24.17
CA ASP A 108 -24.40 18.20 23.30
C ASP A 108 -24.87 19.65 23.14
N ARG A 109 -24.85 20.14 21.90
CA ARG A 109 -25.19 21.53 21.55
C ARG A 109 -26.60 21.90 22.00
N GLU A 110 -27.47 20.91 22.20
CA GLU A 110 -28.88 21.05 22.54
C GLU A 110 -29.15 21.54 23.96
N GLN A 111 -28.19 21.50 24.89
CA GLN A 111 -28.46 21.90 26.28
C GLN A 111 -28.28 23.39 26.59
N ASN A 112 -27.79 24.21 25.65
CA ASN A 112 -27.50 25.63 25.91
C ASN A 112 -28.32 26.65 25.09
N ASP A 113 -29.14 26.20 24.14
CA ASP A 113 -29.99 27.09 23.33
C ASP A 113 -31.47 27.14 23.78
N GLU A 114 -31.84 26.55 24.92
CA GLU A 114 -33.12 26.82 25.60
C GLU A 114 -33.08 28.16 26.35
N GLY A 115 -32.85 29.23 25.58
CA GLY A 115 -32.82 30.62 25.99
C GLY A 115 -33.79 31.48 25.18
N GLY A 116 -34.99 30.96 24.89
CA GLY A 116 -36.15 31.78 24.53
C GLY A 116 -36.52 31.81 23.05
N SER A 117 -37.51 31.00 22.67
CA SER A 117 -38.67 31.51 21.95
C SER A 117 -39.86 30.58 22.13
N ALA A 118 -40.96 31.13 22.64
CA ALA A 118 -42.24 30.47 22.63
C ALA A 118 -42.78 30.44 21.19
N LYS A 119 -43.20 29.27 20.70
CA LYS A 119 -44.41 29.12 19.87
C LYS A 119 -44.75 27.67 19.51
N GLN A 120 -45.93 27.29 19.99
CA GLN A 120 -47.02 26.59 19.28
C GLN A 120 -46.78 25.19 18.72
N GLU A 121 -47.27 24.23 19.50
CA GLU A 121 -47.91 22.99 19.07
C GLU A 121 -48.83 23.21 17.86
N LYS A 122 -48.66 22.36 16.84
CA LYS A 122 -49.76 21.83 16.04
C LYS A 122 -49.48 20.37 15.71
N GLU A 123 -50.36 19.53 16.23
CA GLU A 123 -50.62 18.15 15.84
C GLU A 123 -51.00 18.09 14.35
N GLU A 124 -50.52 17.08 13.64
CA GLU A 124 -51.24 16.53 12.48
C GLU A 124 -51.30 15.00 12.61
N GLU A 125 -52.54 14.54 12.75
CA GLU A 125 -53.00 13.17 12.60
C GLU A 125 -52.93 12.72 11.14
N VAL A 126 -52.42 11.50 10.94
CA VAL A 126 -52.97 10.39 10.13
C VAL A 126 -54.07 10.75 9.11
N PHE A 127 -53.81 10.46 7.82
CA PHE A 127 -54.79 9.73 7.00
C PHE A 127 -54.15 8.97 5.83
N ASP A 128 -54.75 7.81 5.58
CA ASP A 128 -54.28 6.68 4.78
C ASP A 128 -55.20 6.50 3.56
N GLY A 129 -54.65 5.94 2.47
CA GLY A 129 -55.40 5.27 1.40
C GLY A 129 -55.89 6.10 0.21
N VAL A 130 -55.60 5.66 -1.03
CA VAL A 130 -56.39 4.67 -1.78
C VAL A 130 -55.81 4.48 -3.19
N GLN A 131 -55.83 3.21 -3.63
CA GLN A 131 -55.48 2.68 -4.95
C GLN A 131 -56.43 3.15 -6.08
N GLU A 132 -55.95 3.16 -7.33
CA GLU A 132 -56.70 2.55 -8.45
C GLU A 132 -55.82 2.29 -9.68
N GLU A 133 -56.21 1.27 -10.44
CA GLU A 133 -55.48 0.51 -11.46
C GLU A 133 -55.57 1.05 -12.90
N ALA A 134 -54.80 0.40 -13.79
CA ALA A 134 -54.95 0.28 -15.25
C ALA A 134 -54.37 1.45 -16.09
N SER A 135 -53.73 1.26 -17.25
CA SER A 135 -53.58 0.13 -18.17
C SER A 135 -52.42 0.40 -19.14
N ALA A 136 -51.99 -0.65 -19.84
CA ALA A 136 -50.97 -0.73 -20.88
C ALA A 136 -50.97 0.38 -21.95
N GLU A 137 -49.77 0.70 -22.48
CA GLU A 137 -49.48 0.66 -23.92
C GLU A 137 -47.95 0.74 -24.16
N GLU A 138 -47.52 -0.07 -25.14
CA GLU A 138 -46.15 -0.16 -25.67
C GLU A 138 -45.77 1.13 -26.40
N GLU A 139 -44.53 1.60 -26.25
CA GLU A 139 -43.80 2.22 -27.37
C GLU A 139 -42.28 2.14 -27.13
N GLU A 140 -41.61 1.42 -28.02
CA GLU A 140 -40.16 1.42 -28.21
C GLU A 140 -39.67 2.84 -28.50
N ARG A 141 -38.71 3.35 -27.71
CA ARG A 141 -37.72 4.33 -28.20
C ARG A 141 -36.36 4.09 -27.57
N ASP A 142 -35.41 3.83 -28.47
CA ASP A 142 -33.99 4.02 -28.29
C ASP A 142 -33.71 5.45 -27.79
N SER A 143 -33.08 5.55 -26.63
CA SER A 143 -32.25 6.70 -26.29
C SER A 143 -31.10 6.25 -25.42
N GLU A 144 -29.90 6.57 -25.89
CA GLU A 144 -28.60 6.38 -25.28
C GLU A 144 -28.59 6.96 -23.86
N ASP A 145 -28.42 6.09 -22.85
CA ASP A 145 -28.15 6.51 -21.48
C ASP A 145 -26.67 6.89 -21.36
N ASP A 146 -26.42 8.20 -21.40
CA ASP A 146 -25.32 8.84 -20.71
C ASP A 146 -25.48 8.61 -19.20
N GLU A 147 -24.90 7.53 -18.66
CA GLU A 147 -24.65 7.39 -17.22
C GLU A 147 -23.52 8.36 -16.81
N GLU A 148 -23.88 9.65 -16.72
CA GLU A 148 -23.16 10.59 -15.87
C GLU A 148 -23.31 10.14 -14.41
N ASN A 149 -22.24 9.54 -13.88
CA ASN A 149 -21.98 9.44 -12.45
C ASN A 149 -21.99 10.84 -11.82
N SER A 150 -23.17 11.34 -11.47
CA SER A 150 -23.33 12.38 -10.46
C SER A 150 -23.30 11.73 -9.09
N ASP A 151 -22.09 11.35 -8.67
CA ASP A 151 -21.77 11.14 -7.27
C ASP A 151 -21.86 12.52 -6.60
N VAL A 152 -23.09 12.94 -6.30
CA VAL A 152 -23.37 14.08 -5.42
C VAL A 152 -22.98 13.61 -4.03
N GLY A 153 -21.67 13.69 -3.75
CA GLY A 153 -21.17 13.64 -2.40
C GLY A 153 -21.93 14.69 -1.61
N GLU A 154 -22.73 14.25 -0.64
CA GLU A 154 -23.28 15.12 0.37
C GLU A 154 -22.12 15.91 0.96
N GLU A 155 -22.05 17.21 0.66
CA GLU A 155 -21.15 18.15 1.31
C GLU A 155 -21.54 18.15 2.80
N GLU A 156 -20.94 17.25 3.59
CA GLU A 156 -21.01 17.31 5.04
C GLU A 156 -20.50 18.71 5.43
N GLU A 157 -21.43 19.60 5.80
CA GLU A 157 -21.09 20.90 6.39
C GLU A 157 -20.05 20.65 7.50
N THR A 158 -18.83 21.16 7.29
CA THR A 158 -17.70 21.02 8.20
C THR A 158 -17.94 21.84 9.46
N SER A 159 -18.89 21.40 10.28
CA SER A 159 -19.29 22.08 11.50
C SER A 159 -18.14 22.04 12.51
N THR A 160 -17.71 23.22 12.94
CA THR A 160 -16.73 23.38 14.03
C THR A 160 -17.22 22.65 15.28
N ARG A 161 -16.35 21.80 15.83
CA ARG A 161 -16.57 20.95 16.99
C ARG A 161 -16.10 21.65 18.26
N ARG A 162 -17.01 21.90 19.20
CA ARG A 162 -16.68 22.45 20.52
C ARG A 162 -16.33 21.36 21.51
N ILE A 163 -15.25 21.59 22.28
CA ILE A 163 -14.66 20.59 23.17
C ILE A 163 -14.32 21.21 24.53
N ASP A 164 -14.73 20.52 25.59
CA ASP A 164 -14.24 20.83 26.94
C ASP A 164 -12.89 20.13 27.17
N LEU A 165 -11.82 20.85 26.81
CA LEU A 165 -10.44 20.40 27.00
C LEU A 165 -10.15 20.01 28.46
N ILE A 166 -10.71 20.76 29.42
CA ILE A 166 -10.40 20.54 30.84
C ILE A 166 -11.05 19.25 31.31
N ALA A 167 -12.34 19.05 31.02
CA ALA A 167 -13.04 17.82 31.38
C ALA A 167 -12.40 16.58 30.73
N MET A 168 -11.97 16.71 29.47
CA MET A 168 -11.22 15.64 28.79
C MET A 168 -9.93 15.29 29.54
N LEU A 169 -9.11 16.29 29.88
CA LEU A 169 -7.83 16.04 30.56
C LEU A 169 -8.01 15.51 31.98
N GLU A 170 -9.02 15.97 32.72
CA GLU A 170 -9.37 15.43 34.05
C GLU A 170 -9.82 13.96 33.97
N THR A 171 -10.45 13.58 32.87
CA THR A 171 -10.83 12.18 32.60
C THR A 171 -9.59 11.33 32.28
N LEU A 172 -8.68 11.86 31.45
CA LEU A 172 -7.50 11.13 30.98
C LEU A 172 -6.38 11.04 32.03
N LEU A 173 -6.18 12.07 32.85
CA LEU A 173 -5.01 12.21 33.70
C LEU A 173 -5.35 12.04 35.19
N ASN A 174 -4.53 11.27 35.90
CA ASN A 174 -4.60 11.25 37.36
C ASN A 174 -3.95 12.51 37.97
N PRO A 175 -4.18 12.80 39.27
CA PRO A 175 -3.62 13.98 39.92
C PRO A 175 -2.09 14.08 39.83
N GLN A 176 -1.36 12.96 39.87
CA GLN A 176 0.09 12.95 39.78
C GLN A 176 0.58 13.33 38.38
N SER A 177 -0.10 12.83 37.35
CA SER A 177 0.14 13.17 35.94
C SER A 177 -0.16 14.63 35.69
N CYS A 178 -1.26 15.18 36.21
CA CYS A 178 -1.55 16.62 36.11
C CYS A 178 -0.39 17.47 36.64
N GLN A 179 0.22 17.08 37.76
CA GLN A 179 1.37 17.79 38.33
C GLN A 179 2.67 17.56 37.55
N ASN A 180 2.81 16.44 36.85
CA ASN A 180 4.07 16.03 36.20
C ASN A 180 4.09 16.23 34.68
N LEU A 181 2.94 16.49 34.04
CA LEU A 181 2.85 16.62 32.60
C LEU A 181 3.69 17.82 32.13
N GLN A 182 4.63 17.55 31.24
CA GLN A 182 5.55 18.55 30.70
C GLN A 182 5.25 18.89 29.25
N SER A 183 4.65 17.98 28.50
CA SER A 183 4.33 18.16 27.09
C SER A 183 2.89 17.77 26.80
N LEU A 184 2.15 18.70 26.20
CA LEU A 184 0.79 18.50 25.72
C LEU A 184 0.72 18.92 24.25
N LEU A 185 0.29 17.99 23.40
CA LEU A 185 -0.04 18.25 22.01
C LEU A 185 -1.47 17.84 21.74
N ILE A 186 -2.23 18.76 21.17
CA ILE A 186 -3.59 18.49 20.68
C ILE A 186 -3.66 19.05 19.26
N CYS A 187 -3.89 18.13 18.31
CA CYS A 187 -4.03 18.47 16.90
C CYS A 187 -5.43 18.09 16.42
N GLY A 188 -6.14 19.02 15.78
CA GLY A 188 -7.46 18.71 15.24
C GLY A 188 -8.03 19.86 14.44
N GLU A 189 -8.32 19.60 13.17
CA GLU A 189 -9.02 20.54 12.30
C GLU A 189 -10.45 20.77 12.81
N TYR A 190 -10.94 22.00 12.67
CA TYR A 190 -12.29 22.40 13.06
C TYR A 190 -12.60 22.18 14.55
N VAL A 191 -11.59 22.15 15.41
CA VAL A 191 -11.76 22.02 16.87
C VAL A 191 -11.71 23.40 17.52
N GLU A 192 -12.71 23.71 18.35
CA GLU A 192 -12.76 24.91 19.18
C GLU A 192 -12.86 24.51 20.66
N PHE A 193 -12.07 25.13 21.53
CA PHE A 193 -12.16 24.90 22.98
C PHE A 193 -13.10 25.89 23.65
N LEU A 194 -13.68 25.50 24.78
CA LEU A 194 -14.51 26.41 25.58
C LEU A 194 -13.73 27.64 26.08
N PRO A 195 -14.39 28.81 26.19
CA PRO A 195 -13.74 30.03 26.66
C PRO A 195 -13.07 29.87 28.04
N GLY A 196 -11.92 30.55 28.22
CA GLY A 196 -11.17 30.54 29.49
C GLY A 196 -10.48 29.21 29.83
N TRP A 197 -10.32 28.33 28.84
CA TRP A 197 -9.63 27.05 29.04
C TRP A 197 -8.15 27.24 29.42
N VAL A 198 -7.50 28.32 28.98
CA VAL A 198 -6.05 28.52 29.17
C VAL A 198 -5.67 28.65 30.65
N GLU A 199 -6.41 29.49 31.39
CA GLU A 199 -6.16 29.73 32.81
C GLU A 199 -6.47 28.49 33.66
N LYS A 200 -7.54 27.77 33.28
CA LYS A 200 -7.89 26.48 33.89
C LYS A 200 -6.83 25.42 33.60
N LEU A 201 -6.33 25.36 32.37
CA LEU A 201 -5.28 24.43 31.97
C LEU A 201 -3.98 24.70 32.75
N ALA A 202 -3.61 25.96 32.93
CA ALA A 202 -2.41 26.32 33.70
C ALA A 202 -2.53 25.93 35.19
N THR A 203 -3.74 25.96 35.73
CA THR A 203 -4.01 25.47 37.09
C THR A 203 -3.93 23.94 37.15
N LEU A 204 -4.45 23.25 36.12
CA LEU A 204 -4.45 21.80 36.04
C LEU A 204 -3.02 21.24 35.79
N LEU A 205 -2.24 21.89 34.92
CA LEU A 205 -0.94 21.43 34.42
C LEU A 205 0.19 22.44 34.72
N PRO A 206 0.55 22.65 36.00
CA PRO A 206 1.50 23.70 36.39
C PRO A 206 2.93 23.45 35.91
N SER A 207 3.28 22.22 35.53
CA SER A 207 4.62 21.83 35.07
C SER A 207 4.82 21.88 33.55
N LEU A 208 3.82 22.36 32.80
CA LEU A 208 3.83 22.33 31.34
C LEU A 208 4.97 23.19 30.76
N ARG A 209 5.73 22.62 29.81
CA ARG A 209 6.88 23.23 29.13
C ARG A 209 6.75 23.24 27.61
N THR A 210 6.02 22.29 27.06
CA THR A 210 5.69 22.20 25.63
C THR A 210 4.18 22.22 25.48
N LEU A 211 3.68 23.17 24.68
CA LEU A 211 2.27 23.26 24.33
C LEU A 211 2.15 23.34 22.80
N SER A 212 1.45 22.38 22.21
CA SER A 212 1.16 22.34 20.78
C SER A 212 -0.35 22.24 20.54
N LEU A 213 -0.86 23.16 19.71
CA LEU A 213 -2.27 23.37 19.39
C LEU A 213 -2.45 23.47 17.87
N CYS A 214 -1.82 22.55 17.13
CA CYS A 214 -1.83 22.59 15.67
C CYS A 214 -3.24 22.39 15.10
N TYR A 215 -3.60 23.19 14.10
CA TYR A 215 -4.90 23.16 13.41
C TYR A 215 -6.13 23.45 14.29
N VAL A 216 -5.93 23.90 15.53
CA VAL A 216 -7.02 24.24 16.45
C VAL A 216 -7.55 25.64 16.16
N ASN A 217 -8.87 25.79 16.10
CA ASN A 217 -9.54 27.09 16.09
C ASN A 217 -9.52 27.68 17.49
N THR A 218 -8.83 28.81 17.61
CA THR A 218 -8.66 29.49 18.89
C THR A 218 -9.30 30.87 18.89
N GLU A 219 -9.84 31.28 20.04
CA GLU A 219 -10.40 32.61 20.22
C GLU A 219 -9.34 33.73 20.08
N GLY A 220 -9.80 34.94 19.76
CA GLY A 220 -8.92 36.12 19.75
C GLY A 220 -8.30 36.39 21.13
N GLY A 221 -6.99 36.64 21.17
CA GLY A 221 -6.26 36.92 22.41
C GLY A 221 -5.75 35.70 23.18
N VAL A 222 -6.04 34.49 22.70
CA VAL A 222 -5.57 33.23 23.31
C VAL A 222 -4.05 33.20 23.56
N VAL A 223 -3.26 33.77 22.65
CA VAL A 223 -1.80 33.81 22.76
C VAL A 223 -1.38 34.62 23.96
N GLU A 224 -2.02 35.77 24.21
CA GLU A 224 -1.71 36.59 25.37
C GLU A 224 -2.05 35.83 26.67
N SER A 225 -3.20 35.13 26.72
CA SER A 225 -3.55 34.25 27.84
C SER A 225 -2.54 33.13 28.05
N ILE A 226 -2.07 32.47 26.98
CA ILE A 226 -1.05 31.41 27.07
C ILE A 226 0.24 31.99 27.64
N CYS A 227 0.68 33.13 27.13
CA CYS A 227 1.91 33.79 27.55
C CYS A 227 1.86 34.25 29.02
N ASN A 228 0.70 34.64 29.51
CA ASN A 228 0.49 35.01 30.91
C ASN A 228 0.45 33.79 31.83
N SER A 229 -0.18 32.71 31.38
CA SER A 229 -0.48 31.54 32.21
C SER A 229 0.67 30.53 32.25
N PHE A 230 1.50 30.46 31.20
CA PHE A 230 2.62 29.53 31.10
C PHE A 230 3.98 30.22 30.84
N PRO A 231 4.48 31.05 31.77
CA PRO A 231 5.72 31.82 31.57
C PRO A 231 6.99 30.95 31.43
N ASN A 232 6.90 29.66 31.78
CA ASN A 232 8.00 28.70 31.73
C ASN A 232 8.03 27.84 30.46
N LEU A 233 7.17 28.11 29.47
CA LEU A 233 7.21 27.39 28.20
C LEU A 233 8.59 27.49 27.54
N ILE A 234 9.01 26.36 26.99
CA ILE A 234 10.23 26.17 26.22
C ILE A 234 9.89 25.95 24.74
N GLU A 235 8.71 25.41 24.45
CA GLU A 235 8.20 25.18 23.11
C GLU A 235 6.73 25.58 23.01
N LEU A 236 6.40 26.34 21.97
CA LEU A 236 5.03 26.71 21.62
C LEU A 236 4.80 26.45 20.14
N ASP A 237 3.73 25.74 19.85
CA ASP A 237 3.33 25.38 18.51
C ASP A 237 1.84 25.69 18.34
N ILE A 238 1.54 26.61 17.44
CA ILE A 238 0.20 27.08 17.11
C ILE A 238 0.02 27.12 15.58
N GLU A 239 0.69 26.20 14.88
CA GLU A 239 0.63 26.07 13.42
C GLU A 239 -0.82 25.92 12.93
N ASN A 240 -1.14 26.57 11.82
CA ASN A 240 -2.47 26.54 11.18
C ASN A 240 -3.64 26.84 12.14
N SER A 241 -3.41 27.68 13.15
CA SER A 241 -4.48 28.26 13.96
C SER A 241 -4.97 29.59 13.36
N VAL A 242 -6.15 30.03 13.75
CA VAL A 242 -6.74 31.32 13.31
C VAL A 242 -6.11 32.55 14.01
N VAL A 243 -4.94 32.37 14.62
CA VAL A 243 -4.23 33.43 15.35
C VAL A 243 -3.63 34.44 14.36
N THR A 244 -3.97 35.71 14.54
CA THR A 244 -3.51 36.82 13.68
C THR A 244 -2.47 37.74 14.32
N ASN A 245 -2.31 37.69 15.64
CA ASN A 245 -1.30 38.45 16.37
C ASN A 245 -0.73 37.64 17.54
N LEU A 246 0.52 37.91 17.89
CA LEU A 246 1.25 37.19 18.93
C LEU A 246 1.64 38.11 20.09
N ARG A 247 0.74 39.03 20.43
CA ARG A 247 0.95 39.98 21.53
C ARG A 247 1.24 39.23 22.84
N GLY A 248 2.22 39.73 23.60
CA GLY A 248 2.61 39.15 24.88
C GLY A 248 3.60 37.99 24.79
N ILE A 249 3.94 37.50 23.59
CA ILE A 249 4.92 36.42 23.39
C ILE A 249 6.28 36.72 24.03
N SER A 250 6.65 38.00 24.15
CA SER A 250 7.87 38.45 24.84
C SER A 250 7.98 37.99 26.31
N LYS A 251 6.86 37.62 26.95
CA LYS A 251 6.81 37.07 28.31
C LYS A 251 7.40 35.66 28.41
N LEU A 252 7.42 34.91 27.31
CA LEU A 252 7.98 33.54 27.25
C LEU A 252 9.52 33.57 27.11
N SER A 253 10.20 34.17 28.08
CA SER A 253 11.66 34.38 28.04
C SER A 253 12.52 33.10 28.01
N ASN A 254 11.90 31.94 28.28
CA ASN A 254 12.54 30.62 28.21
C ASN A 254 12.28 29.88 26.90
N LEU A 255 11.49 30.45 25.98
CA LEU A 255 11.13 29.82 24.72
C LEU A 255 12.37 29.59 23.84
N THR A 256 12.52 28.36 23.38
CA THR A 256 13.60 27.91 22.49
C THR A 256 13.09 27.43 21.14
N SER A 257 11.82 27.02 21.05
CA SER A 257 11.15 26.63 19.81
C SER A 257 9.81 27.34 19.68
N LEU A 258 9.56 27.96 18.52
CA LEU A 258 8.29 28.58 18.18
C LEU A 258 7.87 28.15 16.78
N LYS A 259 6.67 27.59 16.67
CA LYS A 259 6.09 27.19 15.39
C LYS A 259 4.77 27.92 15.14
N ILE A 260 4.75 28.68 14.05
CA ILE A 260 3.66 29.57 13.65
C ILE A 260 3.42 29.50 12.13
N THR A 261 3.76 28.36 11.54
CA THR A 261 3.49 28.04 10.13
C THR A 261 2.00 28.20 9.85
N GLY A 262 1.66 28.85 8.73
CA GLY A 262 0.27 29.03 8.30
C GLY A 262 -0.55 30.07 9.07
N LEU A 263 0.05 30.86 9.98
CA LEU A 263 -0.64 32.00 10.57
C LEU A 263 -0.81 33.15 9.57
N ASP A 264 -1.91 33.88 9.70
CA ASP A 264 -2.26 35.03 8.86
C ASP A 264 -1.89 36.37 9.52
N ILE A 265 -0.58 36.63 9.60
CA ILE A 265 -0.04 37.86 10.19
C ILE A 265 -0.22 39.02 9.21
N LYS A 266 -0.85 40.11 9.67
CA LYS A 266 -1.25 41.23 8.79
C LYS A 266 -0.23 42.36 8.70
N ASN A 267 0.65 42.49 9.69
CA ASN A 267 1.66 43.56 9.70
C ASN A 267 2.91 43.17 10.52
N LYS A 268 3.94 44.02 10.47
CA LYS A 268 5.22 43.80 11.14
C LYS A 268 5.16 44.04 12.65
N GLU A 269 4.23 44.87 13.12
CA GLU A 269 4.04 45.20 14.53
C GLU A 269 3.50 43.98 15.31
N ASP A 270 2.66 43.16 14.68
CA ASP A 270 2.08 41.92 15.25
C ASP A 270 3.13 40.89 15.67
N ILE A 271 4.36 41.01 15.14
CA ILE A 271 5.47 40.10 15.39
C ILE A 271 6.70 40.78 16.00
N ALA A 272 6.63 42.08 16.27
CA ALA A 272 7.77 42.86 16.75
C ALA A 272 8.29 42.37 18.11
N GLU A 273 7.40 41.81 18.95
CA GLU A 273 7.73 41.20 20.24
C GLU A 273 8.58 39.92 20.12
N PHE A 274 8.66 39.28 18.95
CA PHE A 274 9.39 38.02 18.76
C PHE A 274 10.85 38.19 19.08
N PHE A 275 11.39 39.35 18.72
CA PHE A 275 12.79 39.68 18.92
C PHE A 275 13.14 39.88 20.40
N ALA A 276 12.19 39.83 21.34
CA ALA A 276 12.48 39.74 22.77
C ALA A 276 12.89 38.31 23.20
N LEU A 277 12.63 37.29 22.37
CA LEU A 277 12.90 35.88 22.66
C LEU A 277 14.38 35.52 22.43
N GLN A 278 15.26 36.02 23.29
CA GLN A 278 16.72 35.91 23.12
C GLN A 278 17.28 34.48 23.17
N LYS A 279 16.49 33.51 23.65
CA LYS A 279 16.84 32.09 23.72
C LYS A 279 16.28 31.26 22.55
N LEU A 280 15.54 31.87 21.62
CA LEU A 280 14.91 31.16 20.51
C LEU A 280 15.97 30.57 19.58
N LYS A 281 15.88 29.25 19.34
CA LYS A 281 16.80 28.45 18.52
C LYS A 281 16.14 27.90 17.27
N THR A 282 14.85 27.61 17.36
CA THR A 282 14.03 27.07 16.28
C THR A 282 12.85 28.01 16.06
N LEU A 283 12.69 28.47 14.83
CA LEU A 283 11.57 29.30 14.43
C LEU A 283 11.01 28.78 13.10
N LYS A 284 9.72 28.45 13.09
CA LYS A 284 8.99 28.08 11.88
C LYS A 284 7.91 29.11 11.59
N ILE A 285 8.02 29.78 10.44
CA ILE A 285 7.11 30.85 10.01
C ILE A 285 6.60 30.63 8.58
N GLY A 286 6.74 29.39 8.08
CA GLY A 286 6.39 29.02 6.72
C GLY A 286 4.92 29.27 6.38
N GLY A 287 4.60 29.13 5.10
CA GLY A 287 3.23 29.02 4.64
C GLY A 287 2.65 27.62 4.85
N ASP A 288 1.34 27.51 4.63
CA ASP A 288 0.67 26.21 4.52
C ASP A 288 0.95 25.61 3.13
N SER A 289 1.42 24.36 3.10
CA SER A 289 1.65 23.61 1.86
C SER A 289 0.38 23.36 1.04
N VAL A 290 -0.80 23.41 1.67
CA VAL A 290 -2.09 23.20 1.01
C VAL A 290 -2.61 24.50 0.37
N SER A 291 -2.18 25.65 0.89
CA SER A 291 -2.55 26.95 0.34
C SER A 291 -1.79 27.25 -0.95
N ASN A 292 -2.51 27.70 -1.98
CA ASN A 292 -1.89 28.24 -3.19
C ASN A 292 -1.29 29.64 -2.98
N GLU A 293 -1.57 30.28 -1.85
CA GLU A 293 -1.05 31.62 -1.51
C GLU A 293 0.22 31.50 -0.67
N LYS A 294 1.29 32.13 -1.14
CA LYS A 294 2.55 32.21 -0.38
C LYS A 294 2.40 33.12 0.83
N ALA A 295 2.91 32.67 1.97
CA ALA A 295 2.86 33.45 3.20
C ALA A 295 3.74 34.71 3.14
N THR A 296 3.21 35.81 3.69
CA THR A 296 3.90 37.11 3.81
C THR A 296 4.65 37.27 5.13
N ASN A 297 4.52 36.30 6.05
CA ASN A 297 5.11 36.31 7.40
C ASN A 297 6.63 36.60 7.39
N LEU A 298 7.37 36.00 6.45
CA LEU A 298 8.80 36.24 6.29
C LEU A 298 9.12 37.70 5.93
N MET A 299 8.30 38.34 5.10
CA MET A 299 8.48 39.74 4.73
C MET A 299 8.39 40.63 5.97
N TYR A 300 7.34 40.45 6.78
CA TYR A 300 7.17 41.20 8.02
C TYR A 300 8.31 40.93 9.01
N TYR A 301 8.79 39.69 9.09
CA TYR A 301 9.93 39.31 9.94
C TYR A 301 11.18 40.14 9.58
N LEU A 302 11.52 40.21 8.30
CA LEU A 302 12.71 40.94 7.85
C LEU A 302 12.54 42.47 7.95
N GLN A 303 11.34 43.01 7.74
CA GLN A 303 11.05 44.45 7.87
C GLN A 303 11.27 45.02 9.28
N ASN A 304 11.28 44.17 10.31
CA ASN A 304 11.57 44.60 11.67
C ASN A 304 13.04 45.02 11.89
N ASN A 305 13.96 44.67 10.97
CA ASN A 305 15.40 44.99 11.07
C ASN A 305 16.02 44.61 12.43
N ARG A 306 15.51 43.53 13.03
CA ARG A 306 15.97 42.94 14.29
C ARG A 306 16.40 41.50 14.02
N ASN A 307 17.13 40.91 14.96
CA ASN A 307 17.60 39.54 14.83
C ASN A 307 17.35 38.72 16.10
N LEU A 308 17.37 37.40 15.92
CA LEU A 308 17.33 36.41 16.98
C LEU A 308 18.73 35.79 17.11
N PRO A 309 19.54 36.20 18.09
CA PRO A 309 20.98 35.91 18.09
C PRO A 309 21.31 34.42 18.31
N GLN A 310 20.41 33.64 18.90
CA GLN A 310 20.60 32.20 19.14
C GLN A 310 19.92 31.29 18.11
N LEU A 311 19.32 31.86 17.07
CA LEU A 311 18.54 31.13 16.09
C LEU A 311 19.44 30.20 15.25
N THR A 312 19.20 28.89 15.35
CA THR A 312 19.97 27.85 14.64
C THR A 312 19.19 27.17 13.52
N PHE A 313 17.87 27.11 13.62
CA PHE A 313 16.99 26.51 12.63
C PHE A 313 15.89 27.51 12.26
N PHE A 314 15.72 27.77 10.98
CA PHE A 314 14.70 28.67 10.46
C PHE A 314 13.93 28.02 9.33
N ASP A 315 12.65 27.80 9.54
CA ASP A 315 11.75 27.29 8.51
C ASP A 315 10.94 28.41 7.88
N CYS A 316 11.21 28.68 6.60
CA CYS A 316 10.44 29.57 5.77
C CYS A 316 9.92 28.87 4.50
N ALA A 317 9.65 27.57 4.59
CA ALA A 317 9.01 26.82 3.53
C ALA A 317 7.69 27.50 3.11
N TYR A 318 7.36 27.44 1.81
CA TYR A 318 6.14 28.04 1.24
C TYR A 318 5.96 29.55 1.46
N CYS A 319 7.03 30.28 1.84
CA CYS A 319 7.05 31.74 1.85
C CYS A 319 7.50 32.32 0.50
N ASP A 320 7.13 33.57 0.22
CA ASP A 320 7.69 34.31 -0.90
C ASP A 320 9.04 34.94 -0.53
N ILE A 321 10.10 34.12 -0.60
CA ILE A 321 11.48 34.56 -0.42
C ILE A 321 12.16 34.82 -1.77
N ASN A 322 12.93 35.91 -1.82
CA ASN A 322 13.83 36.23 -2.92
C ASN A 322 15.30 36.30 -2.44
N GLU A 323 16.24 36.43 -3.37
CA GLU A 323 17.68 36.48 -3.06
C GLU A 323 18.05 37.60 -2.07
N LEU A 324 17.44 38.78 -2.17
CA LEU A 324 17.73 39.90 -1.27
C LEU A 324 17.30 39.57 0.17
N MET A 325 16.11 39.00 0.33
CA MET A 325 15.58 38.56 1.62
C MET A 325 16.42 37.44 2.21
N PHE A 326 16.79 36.46 1.39
CA PHE A 326 17.67 35.36 1.79
C PHE A 326 19.05 35.85 2.23
N GLN A 327 19.66 36.77 1.48
CA GLN A 327 20.94 37.37 1.84
C GLN A 327 20.83 38.17 3.14
N THR A 328 19.75 38.93 3.32
CA THR A 328 19.47 39.65 4.56
C THR A 328 19.39 38.69 5.75
N LEU A 329 18.69 37.55 5.61
CA LEU A 329 18.58 36.53 6.65
C LEU A 329 19.95 35.98 7.03
N ILE A 330 20.76 35.61 6.04
CA ILE A 330 22.14 35.14 6.26
C ILE A 330 22.95 36.20 7.00
N ASP A 331 22.95 37.45 6.53
CA ASP A 331 23.83 38.48 7.08
C ASP A 331 23.49 38.86 8.52
N THR A 332 22.19 38.86 8.84
CA THR A 332 21.67 39.25 10.16
C THR A 332 21.70 38.12 11.19
N HIS A 333 21.66 36.86 10.77
CA HIS A 333 21.58 35.68 11.65
C HIS A 333 22.79 34.76 11.48
N ARG A 334 23.89 35.10 12.16
CA ARG A 334 25.17 34.38 12.08
C ARG A 334 25.16 33.01 12.76
N SER A 335 24.23 32.75 13.67
CA SER A 335 24.06 31.47 14.38
C SER A 335 23.29 30.41 13.60
N LEU A 336 22.66 30.77 12.47
CA LEU A 336 21.88 29.84 11.66
C LEU A 336 22.73 28.69 11.14
N LYS A 337 22.22 27.48 11.33
CA LYS A 337 22.77 26.21 10.85
C LYS A 337 21.90 25.59 9.77
N ILE A 338 20.58 25.77 9.81
CA ILE A 338 19.65 25.23 8.81
C ILE A 338 18.64 26.30 8.42
N ILE A 339 18.40 26.44 7.11
CA ILE A 339 17.28 27.20 6.54
C ILE A 339 16.46 26.27 5.65
N ASN A 340 15.15 26.20 5.88
CA ASN A 340 14.24 25.46 5.02
C ASN A 340 13.69 26.33 3.89
N LEU A 341 13.95 25.94 2.64
CA LEU A 341 13.57 26.67 1.43
C LEU A 341 12.54 25.91 0.57
N LEU A 342 12.02 24.77 1.05
CA LEU A 342 11.08 23.95 0.28
C LEU A 342 9.79 24.73 -0.07
N GLY A 343 9.29 24.59 -1.29
CA GLY A 343 8.08 25.31 -1.74
C GLY A 343 8.28 26.82 -1.94
N THR A 344 9.53 27.31 -1.93
CA THR A 344 9.85 28.71 -2.18
C THR A 344 10.47 28.91 -3.57
N ASN A 345 10.59 30.15 -4.04
CA ASN A 345 11.31 30.44 -5.30
C ASN A 345 12.78 30.01 -5.28
N LEU A 346 13.34 29.78 -4.10
CA LEU A 346 14.73 29.37 -3.89
C LEU A 346 14.86 27.88 -3.57
N GLU A 347 13.79 27.09 -3.72
CA GLU A 347 13.82 25.66 -3.37
C GLU A 347 14.85 24.89 -4.18
N ASN A 348 15.14 25.25 -5.43
CA ASN A 348 16.13 24.55 -6.27
C ASN A 348 17.57 25.05 -6.04
N ARG A 349 17.81 25.86 -5.02
CA ARG A 349 19.13 26.43 -4.74
C ARG A 349 20.11 25.37 -4.24
N HIS A 350 21.35 25.43 -4.74
CA HIS A 350 22.47 24.65 -4.24
C HIS A 350 22.86 25.04 -2.81
N GLN A 351 23.48 24.11 -2.09
CA GLN A 351 24.19 24.44 -0.85
C GLN A 351 25.18 25.61 -1.04
N LEU A 352 25.37 26.38 0.04
CA LEU A 352 26.27 27.53 0.02
C LEU A 352 27.73 27.08 0.00
N ASN A 353 28.52 27.65 -0.91
CA ASN A 353 29.97 27.48 -0.98
C ASN A 353 30.76 28.58 -0.24
N ASP A 354 30.12 29.33 0.66
CA ASP A 354 30.76 30.41 1.41
C ASP A 354 31.63 29.84 2.54
N GLU A 355 32.94 30.07 2.44
CA GLU A 355 33.95 29.74 3.45
C GLU A 355 33.59 30.26 4.85
N ASN A 356 32.93 31.42 4.94
CA ASN A 356 32.54 32.03 6.20
C ASN A 356 31.25 31.42 6.79
N ARG A 357 30.52 30.62 6.01
CA ARG A 357 29.22 30.03 6.38
C ARG A 357 29.12 28.54 6.09
N LYS A 358 30.23 27.81 6.10
CA LYS A 358 30.28 26.34 5.86
C LYS A 358 29.34 25.51 6.74
N SER A 359 29.02 25.98 7.94
CA SER A 359 28.11 25.30 8.87
C SER A 359 26.64 25.51 8.57
N LEU A 360 26.29 26.47 7.70
CA LEU A 360 24.91 26.72 7.29
C LEU A 360 24.56 25.76 6.14
N LYS A 361 23.46 25.04 6.32
CA LYS A 361 22.90 24.09 5.37
C LYS A 361 21.50 24.52 4.97
N LEU A 362 21.13 24.17 3.75
CA LEU A 362 19.82 24.47 3.18
C LEU A 362 19.03 23.17 3.04
N TRP A 363 17.76 23.21 3.40
CA TRP A 363 16.81 22.20 2.94
C TRP A 363 16.23 22.68 1.62
N SER A 364 16.61 22.01 0.54
CA SER A 364 16.39 22.42 -0.83
C SER A 364 16.22 21.21 -1.75
N LEU A 365 15.60 21.43 -2.90
CA LEU A 365 15.42 20.53 -4.03
C LEU A 365 16.49 20.74 -5.11
N GLY A 366 17.71 21.08 -4.71
CA GLY A 366 18.85 21.35 -5.60
C GLY A 366 19.30 20.13 -6.43
N PRO A 367 20.60 19.86 -6.54
CA PRO A 367 21.09 18.58 -7.07
C PRO A 367 20.64 17.37 -6.24
N PHE A 368 20.92 16.18 -6.76
CA PHE A 368 20.52 14.93 -6.16
C PHE A 368 20.99 14.79 -4.69
N GLY A 369 22.28 15.04 -4.41
CA GLY A 369 22.81 15.03 -3.04
C GLY A 369 22.13 16.02 -2.08
N ASP A 370 21.67 17.17 -2.55
CA ASP A 370 20.96 18.17 -1.71
C ASP A 370 19.57 17.66 -1.31
N CYS A 371 18.89 16.94 -2.20
CA CYS A 371 17.61 16.30 -1.92
C CYS A 371 17.78 15.18 -0.87
N LEU A 372 18.83 14.36 -0.98
CA LEU A 372 19.15 13.32 -0.01
C LEU A 372 19.47 13.90 1.36
N TYR A 373 20.31 14.94 1.39
CA TYR A 373 20.63 15.65 2.62
C TYR A 373 19.37 16.20 3.29
N THR A 374 18.48 16.82 2.51
CA THR A 374 17.24 17.39 3.04
C THR A 374 16.36 16.32 3.67
N LEU A 375 16.17 15.19 2.99
CA LEU A 375 15.37 14.08 3.50
C LEU A 375 15.99 13.43 4.75
N ASP A 376 17.28 13.13 4.73
CA ASP A 376 17.97 12.56 5.91
C ASP A 376 17.91 13.54 7.07
N SER A 377 18.20 14.82 6.84
CA SER A 377 18.15 15.84 7.88
C SER A 377 16.74 15.99 8.47
N ALA A 378 15.68 15.93 7.67
CA ALA A 378 14.31 15.97 8.15
C ALA A 378 13.99 14.75 9.05
N ILE A 379 14.43 13.54 8.65
CA ILE A 379 14.28 12.32 9.46
C ILE A 379 15.05 12.44 10.79
N GLN A 380 16.32 12.85 10.75
CA GLN A 380 17.16 12.97 11.96
C GLN A 380 16.64 14.02 12.95
N ASN A 381 16.04 15.10 12.45
CA ASN A 381 15.44 16.14 13.29
C ASN A 381 14.01 15.80 13.74
N LYS A 382 13.46 14.64 13.35
CA LYS A 382 12.08 14.20 13.66
C LYS A 382 11.04 15.21 13.21
N GLU A 383 11.28 15.87 12.08
CA GLU A 383 10.29 16.77 11.51
C GLU A 383 9.11 15.98 10.92
N PRO A 384 7.89 16.56 10.92
CA PRO A 384 6.77 15.95 10.21
C PRO A 384 7.12 15.89 8.71
N LEU A 385 7.29 14.68 8.18
CA LEU A 385 7.78 14.48 6.80
C LEU A 385 6.69 14.68 5.74
N ASN A 386 5.41 14.60 6.10
CA ASN A 386 4.29 14.70 5.17
C ASN A 386 4.35 15.94 4.24
N PRO A 387 4.57 17.17 4.72
CA PRO A 387 4.67 18.34 3.84
C PRO A 387 5.92 18.30 2.93
N TYR A 388 6.99 17.60 3.32
CA TYR A 388 8.27 17.65 2.60
C TYR A 388 8.47 16.46 1.65
N ILE A 389 7.83 15.32 1.90
CA ILE A 389 8.14 14.08 1.18
C ILE A 389 7.73 14.14 -0.29
N PHE A 390 6.60 14.76 -0.62
CA PHE A 390 6.10 14.82 -1.99
C PHE A 390 7.03 15.63 -2.91
N PRO A 391 7.41 16.88 -2.57
CA PRO A 391 8.33 17.65 -3.40
C PRO A 391 9.70 16.98 -3.54
N ILE A 392 10.23 16.40 -2.46
CA ILE A 392 11.53 15.71 -2.49
C ILE A 392 11.46 14.48 -3.39
N ARG A 393 10.41 13.65 -3.23
CA ARG A 393 10.19 12.47 -4.08
C ARG A 393 10.13 12.86 -5.55
N ASP A 394 9.30 13.84 -5.90
CA ASP A 394 9.08 14.24 -7.30
C ASP A 394 10.37 14.75 -7.93
N ARG A 395 11.17 15.47 -7.14
CA ARG A 395 12.51 15.90 -7.56
C ARG A 395 13.46 14.72 -7.77
N LEU A 396 13.54 13.79 -6.82
CA LEU A 396 14.39 12.59 -6.93
C LEU A 396 14.00 11.74 -8.15
N VAL A 397 12.71 11.53 -8.38
CA VAL A 397 12.17 10.85 -9.57
C VAL A 397 12.64 11.55 -10.84
N THR A 398 12.42 12.87 -10.94
CA THR A 398 12.83 13.67 -12.11
C THR A 398 14.34 13.55 -12.38
N LEU A 399 15.17 13.57 -11.33
CA LEU A 399 16.62 13.44 -11.46
C LEU A 399 17.04 12.02 -11.86
N LEU A 400 16.42 10.97 -11.30
CA LEU A 400 16.71 9.57 -11.65
C LEU A 400 16.23 9.18 -13.05
N GLU A 401 15.23 9.87 -13.60
CA GLU A 401 14.79 9.66 -14.97
C GLU A 401 15.69 10.36 -15.97
N ASN A 402 16.00 11.64 -15.73
CA ASN A 402 16.65 12.49 -16.72
C ASN A 402 18.18 12.55 -16.60
N GLN A 403 18.73 12.23 -15.42
CA GLN A 403 20.14 12.48 -15.10
C GLN A 403 20.82 11.28 -14.41
N TYR A 404 20.24 10.08 -14.48
CA TYR A 404 20.76 8.89 -13.78
C TYR A 404 22.27 8.67 -13.96
N ASP A 405 22.77 8.75 -15.19
CA ASP A 405 24.18 8.49 -15.50
C ASP A 405 25.14 9.60 -15.04
N GLN A 406 24.60 10.75 -14.62
CA GLN A 406 25.37 11.86 -14.05
C GLN A 406 25.49 11.76 -12.52
N ILE A 407 24.67 10.91 -11.88
CA ILE A 407 24.67 10.71 -10.43
C ILE A 407 25.79 9.73 -10.06
N SER A 408 26.56 10.07 -9.02
CA SER A 408 27.65 9.22 -8.57
C SER A 408 27.16 7.90 -7.95
N GLN A 409 27.98 6.85 -7.99
CA GLN A 409 27.64 5.58 -7.36
C GLN A 409 27.42 5.72 -5.84
N GLU A 410 28.19 6.61 -5.21
CA GLU A 410 28.11 6.91 -3.77
C GLU A 410 26.75 7.51 -3.40
N GLU A 411 26.29 8.49 -4.18
CA GLU A 411 24.96 9.10 -4.00
C GLU A 411 23.82 8.10 -4.28
N LEU A 412 23.95 7.24 -5.30
CA LEU A 412 22.94 6.20 -5.57
C LEU A 412 22.84 5.21 -4.40
N SER A 413 23.98 4.78 -3.85
CA SER A 413 24.05 3.91 -2.67
C SER A 413 23.47 4.60 -1.42
N GLU A 414 23.76 5.88 -1.22
CA GLU A 414 23.18 6.69 -0.14
C GLU A 414 21.67 6.82 -0.28
N CYS A 415 21.18 7.10 -1.49
CA CYS A 415 19.75 7.16 -1.79
C CYS A 415 19.05 5.84 -1.44
N LEU A 416 19.58 4.70 -1.90
CA LEU A 416 19.01 3.39 -1.60
C LEU A 416 18.94 3.13 -0.08
N LYS A 417 20.02 3.44 0.65
CA LYS A 417 20.08 3.30 2.10
C LYS A 417 19.07 4.20 2.80
N LEU A 418 18.93 5.44 2.34
CA LEU A 418 17.99 6.41 2.90
C LEU A 418 16.54 5.99 2.64
N MET A 419 16.22 5.51 1.44
CA MET A 419 14.89 4.95 1.13
C MET A 419 14.57 3.76 2.03
N CYS A 420 15.53 2.84 2.26
CA CYS A 420 15.33 1.72 3.19
C CYS A 420 15.10 2.19 4.63
N THR A 421 15.84 3.21 5.07
CA THR A 421 15.67 3.80 6.41
C THR A 421 14.30 4.46 6.54
N PHE A 422 13.89 5.22 5.52
CA PHE A 422 12.57 5.86 5.46
C PHE A 422 11.44 4.83 5.50
N MET A 423 11.49 3.75 4.72
CA MET A 423 10.46 2.69 4.78
C MET A 423 10.34 2.11 6.18
N LYS A 424 11.46 1.91 6.88
CA LYS A 424 11.48 1.33 8.22
C LYS A 424 10.93 2.28 9.28
N ASP A 425 11.32 3.54 9.23
CA ASP A 425 11.03 4.51 10.30
C ASP A 425 9.71 5.27 10.05
N CYS A 426 9.27 5.34 8.79
CA CYS A 426 8.08 6.07 8.33
C CYS A 426 7.19 5.15 7.46
N PHE A 427 6.87 3.95 7.96
CA PHE A 427 6.16 2.91 7.20
C PHE A 427 4.83 3.40 6.59
N PHE A 428 4.09 4.28 7.27
CA PHE A 428 2.85 4.88 6.76
C PHE A 428 3.05 5.77 5.53
N LEU A 429 4.28 6.24 5.27
CA LEU A 429 4.67 6.99 4.09
C LEU A 429 5.48 6.14 3.09
N ALA A 430 5.77 4.88 3.40
CA ALA A 430 6.69 4.05 2.61
C ALA A 430 6.26 3.92 1.14
N GLN A 431 4.94 3.85 0.88
CA GLN A 431 4.39 3.79 -0.47
C GLN A 431 4.83 4.99 -1.35
N TYR A 432 5.04 6.17 -0.76
CA TYR A 432 5.39 7.36 -1.51
C TYR A 432 6.81 7.30 -2.08
N ILE A 433 7.73 6.56 -1.47
CA ILE A 433 9.11 6.43 -1.98
C ILE A 433 9.31 5.21 -2.89
N ALA A 434 8.29 4.38 -3.09
CA ALA A 434 8.37 3.18 -3.91
C ALA A 434 8.81 3.47 -5.36
N GLY A 435 8.31 4.57 -5.95
CA GLY A 435 8.72 4.99 -7.30
C GLY A 435 10.20 5.35 -7.40
N VAL A 436 10.79 5.91 -6.33
CA VAL A 436 12.24 6.19 -6.28
C VAL A 436 13.03 4.88 -6.30
N LEU A 437 12.61 3.89 -5.51
CA LEU A 437 13.24 2.56 -5.47
C LEU A 437 13.14 1.83 -6.81
N GLU A 438 11.99 1.93 -7.49
CA GLU A 438 11.81 1.37 -8.83
C GLU A 438 12.82 1.95 -9.81
N LEU A 439 12.96 3.27 -9.86
CA LEU A 439 13.89 3.95 -10.77
C LEU A 439 15.36 3.65 -10.47
N LEU A 440 15.71 3.43 -9.20
CA LEU A 440 17.04 2.94 -8.81
C LEU A 440 17.30 1.51 -9.32
N CYS A 441 16.25 0.70 -9.47
CA CYS A 441 16.36 -0.73 -9.81
C CYS A 441 16.01 -1.08 -11.27
N ARG A 442 15.39 -0.16 -12.01
CA ARG A 442 14.89 -0.34 -13.39
C ARG A 442 16.01 -0.68 -14.38
N ASP A 443 15.70 -1.34 -15.50
CA ASP A 443 16.63 -1.53 -16.63
C ASP A 443 18.03 -2.05 -16.23
N GLU A 444 18.09 -3.08 -15.38
CA GLU A 444 19.34 -3.65 -14.83
C GLU A 444 20.16 -2.72 -13.93
N ARG A 445 19.70 -1.50 -13.63
CA ARG A 445 20.39 -0.51 -12.78
C ARG A 445 20.74 -1.05 -11.40
N ALA A 446 19.93 -1.94 -10.83
CA ALA A 446 20.26 -2.51 -9.53
C ALA A 446 21.46 -3.47 -9.54
N SER A 447 22.01 -3.82 -10.71
CA SER A 447 23.33 -4.46 -10.80
C SER A 447 24.46 -3.57 -10.25
N ARG A 448 24.28 -2.25 -10.22
CA ARG A 448 25.24 -1.28 -9.68
C ARG A 448 25.40 -1.37 -8.16
N PHE A 449 24.39 -1.86 -7.45
CA PHE A 449 24.47 -2.01 -5.99
C PHE A 449 25.24 -3.27 -5.59
N SER A 450 25.86 -3.26 -4.43
CA SER A 450 26.49 -4.45 -3.86
C SER A 450 25.44 -5.50 -3.48
N PHE A 451 25.88 -6.76 -3.37
CA PHE A 451 24.99 -7.83 -2.90
C PHE A 451 24.36 -7.51 -1.54
N VAL A 452 25.12 -6.90 -0.62
CA VAL A 452 24.64 -6.54 0.72
C VAL A 452 23.54 -5.49 0.66
N GLU A 453 23.71 -4.44 -0.14
CA GLU A 453 22.69 -3.40 -0.32
C GLU A 453 21.40 -3.98 -0.90
N ARG A 454 21.51 -4.87 -1.88
CA ARG A 454 20.35 -5.53 -2.47
C ARG A 454 19.62 -6.45 -1.51
N GLN A 455 20.35 -7.24 -0.71
CA GLN A 455 19.73 -8.04 0.35
C GLN A 455 19.06 -7.15 1.40
N HIS A 456 19.66 -6.01 1.73
CA HIS A 456 19.08 -5.07 2.67
C HIS A 456 17.77 -4.47 2.13
N LEU A 457 17.73 -4.09 0.85
CA LEU A 457 16.52 -3.63 0.18
C LEU A 457 15.41 -4.70 0.23
N ILE A 458 15.71 -5.92 -0.24
CA ILE A 458 14.75 -7.03 -0.27
C ILE A 458 14.19 -7.29 1.13
N PHE A 459 15.07 -7.38 2.13
CA PHE A 459 14.67 -7.59 3.52
C PHE A 459 13.80 -6.46 4.05
N THR A 460 14.16 -5.21 3.75
CA THR A 460 13.39 -4.04 4.20
C THR A 460 12.00 -4.02 3.56
N ILE A 461 11.87 -4.35 2.28
CA ILE A 461 10.57 -4.46 1.60
C ILE A 461 9.72 -5.55 2.26
N ILE A 462 10.25 -6.76 2.40
CA ILE A 462 9.51 -7.89 2.99
C ILE A 462 9.05 -7.58 4.42
N GLN A 463 9.87 -6.88 5.21
CA GLN A 463 9.52 -6.50 6.58
C GLN A 463 8.40 -5.45 6.65
N ASN A 464 8.19 -4.68 5.59
CA ASN A 464 7.14 -3.67 5.50
C ASN A 464 5.89 -4.18 4.77
N PHE A 465 5.86 -5.44 4.33
CA PHE A 465 4.62 -6.08 3.90
C PHE A 465 3.77 -6.39 5.12
N HIS A 466 2.63 -5.71 5.21
CA HIS A 466 1.71 -5.90 6.32
C HIS A 466 0.83 -7.13 6.11
N THR A 467 0.34 -7.69 7.21
CA THR A 467 -0.69 -8.72 7.16
C THR A 467 -2.04 -8.03 7.03
N PHE A 468 -2.82 -8.45 6.03
CA PHE A 468 -4.22 -8.12 5.81
C PHE A 468 -5.05 -8.17 7.08
N ASP A 469 -6.06 -7.31 7.15
CA ASP A 469 -7.06 -7.44 8.19
C ASP A 469 -7.94 -8.69 8.02
N GLU A 470 -8.81 -8.94 9.00
CA GLU A 470 -9.72 -10.10 9.01
C GLU A 470 -10.69 -10.12 7.82
N TYR A 471 -10.87 -9.00 7.14
CA TYR A 471 -11.72 -8.87 5.95
C TYR A 471 -10.93 -8.99 4.65
N GLY A 472 -9.62 -9.21 4.72
CA GLY A 472 -8.74 -9.28 3.55
C GLY A 472 -8.48 -7.92 2.92
N ASN A 473 -8.80 -6.82 3.61
CA ASN A 473 -8.49 -5.48 3.14
C ASN A 473 -7.07 -5.10 3.60
N PRO A 474 -6.24 -4.53 2.72
CA PRO A 474 -5.00 -3.92 3.15
C PRO A 474 -5.28 -2.63 3.94
N PRO A 475 -4.37 -2.22 4.84
CA PRO A 475 -4.38 -0.84 5.29
C PRO A 475 -4.26 0.09 4.06
N ASN A 476 -4.97 1.22 4.07
CA ASN A 476 -5.06 2.19 2.95
C ASN A 476 -3.70 2.74 2.44
N SER A 477 -2.58 2.39 3.09
CA SER A 477 -1.22 2.80 2.77
C SER A 477 -0.22 1.64 2.65
N ASP A 478 -0.70 0.41 2.45
CA ASP A 478 0.18 -0.77 2.39
C ASP A 478 1.14 -0.72 1.20
N LEU A 479 2.44 -0.82 1.50
CA LEU A 479 3.52 -0.91 0.53
C LEU A 479 3.31 -2.07 -0.47
N ALA A 480 2.69 -3.17 -0.03
CA ALA A 480 2.36 -4.32 -0.87
C ALA A 480 1.34 -3.98 -1.98
N PHE A 481 0.65 -2.84 -1.89
CA PHE A 481 -0.32 -2.37 -2.89
C PHE A 481 0.26 -1.31 -3.83
N THR A 482 1.58 -1.14 -3.82
CA THR A 482 2.26 -0.28 -4.79
C THR A 482 2.89 -1.11 -5.90
N GLU A 483 2.49 -0.85 -7.16
CA GLU A 483 3.02 -1.52 -8.37
C GLU A 483 4.57 -1.50 -8.40
N SER A 484 5.16 -0.34 -8.12
CA SER A 484 6.59 -0.10 -8.12
C SER A 484 7.39 -1.10 -7.28
N ILE A 485 6.86 -1.55 -6.15
CA ILE A 485 7.57 -2.48 -5.26
C ILE A 485 7.63 -3.89 -5.85
N TRP A 486 6.58 -4.33 -6.54
CA TRP A 486 6.61 -5.61 -7.23
C TRP A 486 7.54 -5.57 -8.44
N ILE A 487 7.63 -4.43 -9.13
CA ILE A 487 8.63 -4.23 -10.19
C ILE A 487 10.06 -4.29 -9.61
N VAL A 488 10.29 -3.63 -8.47
CA VAL A 488 11.57 -3.72 -7.74
C VAL A 488 11.87 -5.16 -7.38
N LEU A 489 10.93 -5.89 -6.77
CA LEU A 489 11.15 -7.27 -6.31
C LEU A 489 11.39 -8.25 -7.46
N ALA A 490 10.60 -8.16 -8.53
CA ALA A 490 10.77 -8.97 -9.74
C ALA A 490 12.17 -8.78 -10.36
N ASN A 491 12.67 -7.55 -10.40
CA ASN A 491 14.05 -7.27 -10.80
C ASN A 491 15.06 -7.69 -9.74
N SER A 492 14.75 -7.51 -8.46
CA SER A 492 15.69 -7.70 -7.34
C SER A 492 16.22 -9.12 -7.22
N VAL A 493 15.41 -10.11 -7.59
CA VAL A 493 15.78 -11.52 -7.48
C VAL A 493 16.68 -11.98 -8.61
N LYS A 494 16.75 -11.27 -9.74
CA LYS A 494 17.85 -11.43 -10.69
C LYS A 494 19.21 -11.20 -10.02
N PHE A 495 19.23 -10.58 -8.84
CA PHE A 495 20.43 -10.35 -8.03
C PHE A 495 20.76 -11.44 -7.01
N ASN A 496 20.06 -12.57 -7.03
CA ASN A 496 20.13 -13.69 -6.08
C ASN A 496 19.70 -13.30 -4.64
N THR A 497 18.81 -14.08 -4.01
CA THR A 497 18.46 -13.93 -2.58
C THR A 497 18.29 -15.31 -1.93
N SER A 498 18.05 -15.35 -0.62
CA SER A 498 17.88 -16.62 0.11
C SER A 498 16.59 -17.33 -0.33
N PRO A 499 16.54 -18.68 -0.30
CA PRO A 499 15.30 -19.42 -0.58
C PRO A 499 14.13 -18.99 0.31
N ALA A 500 14.39 -18.66 1.59
CA ALA A 500 13.35 -18.19 2.50
C ALA A 500 12.75 -16.83 2.06
N ASN A 501 13.58 -15.91 1.56
CA ASN A 501 13.09 -14.64 1.01
C ASN A 501 12.29 -14.87 -0.27
N LEU A 502 12.76 -15.77 -1.15
CA LEU A 502 12.03 -16.13 -2.38
C LEU A 502 10.65 -16.69 -2.09
N ASP A 503 10.59 -17.64 -1.16
CA ASP A 503 9.34 -18.26 -0.73
C ASP A 503 8.37 -17.18 -0.22
N ARG A 504 8.86 -16.29 0.64
CA ARG A 504 8.05 -15.21 1.20
C ARG A 504 7.56 -14.23 0.14
N ILE A 505 8.44 -13.77 -0.75
CA ILE A 505 8.08 -12.85 -1.85
C ILE A 505 7.01 -13.47 -2.75
N CYS A 506 7.17 -14.74 -3.13
CA CYS A 506 6.23 -15.41 -4.03
C CYS A 506 4.86 -15.60 -3.37
N GLU A 507 4.84 -15.93 -2.07
CA GLU A 507 3.59 -16.06 -1.31
C GLU A 507 2.85 -14.74 -1.14
N ASP A 508 3.57 -13.67 -0.77
CA ASP A 508 2.99 -12.35 -0.62
C ASP A 508 2.51 -11.82 -1.98
N ALA A 509 3.27 -12.04 -3.06
CA ALA A 509 2.86 -11.72 -4.42
C ALA A 509 1.61 -12.50 -4.86
N ALA A 510 1.53 -13.80 -4.56
CA ALA A 510 0.37 -14.62 -4.87
C ALA A 510 -0.89 -14.17 -4.12
N HIS A 511 -0.70 -13.71 -2.88
CA HIS A 511 -1.79 -13.13 -2.11
C HIS A 511 -2.25 -11.79 -2.70
N VAL A 512 -1.33 -10.84 -2.94
CA VAL A 512 -1.68 -9.54 -3.53
C VAL A 512 -2.30 -9.71 -4.91
N PHE A 513 -1.78 -10.63 -5.73
CA PHE A 513 -2.39 -10.97 -7.01
C PHE A 513 -3.84 -11.47 -6.85
N HIS A 514 -4.13 -12.25 -5.82
CA HIS A 514 -5.48 -12.73 -5.51
C HIS A 514 -6.41 -11.60 -5.03
N THR A 515 -5.96 -10.73 -4.12
CA THR A 515 -6.80 -9.69 -3.49
C THR A 515 -6.95 -8.44 -4.34
N SER A 516 -5.92 -8.10 -5.12
CA SER A 516 -5.82 -6.82 -5.84
C SER A 516 -6.28 -6.90 -7.29
N TYR A 517 -7.01 -7.96 -7.69
CA TYR A 517 -7.40 -8.15 -9.10
C TYR A 517 -8.22 -6.98 -9.68
N ARG A 518 -8.83 -6.13 -8.83
CA ARG A 518 -9.50 -4.88 -9.23
C ARG A 518 -8.54 -3.74 -9.54
N ASN A 519 -7.38 -3.69 -8.88
CA ASN A 519 -6.29 -2.77 -9.19
C ASN A 519 -5.37 -3.43 -10.22
N ARG A 520 -5.63 -3.17 -11.50
CA ARG A 520 -4.99 -3.85 -12.62
C ARG A 520 -3.46 -3.78 -12.58
N ASN A 521 -2.90 -2.62 -12.26
CA ASN A 521 -1.45 -2.38 -12.27
C ASN A 521 -0.73 -3.23 -11.21
N VAL A 522 -1.20 -3.15 -9.95
CA VAL A 522 -0.66 -3.94 -8.84
C VAL A 522 -0.83 -5.44 -9.11
N CYS A 523 -2.00 -5.85 -9.61
CA CYS A 523 -2.29 -7.22 -10.00
C CYS A 523 -1.30 -7.75 -11.04
N VAL A 524 -1.04 -6.98 -12.11
CA VAL A 524 -0.10 -7.37 -13.18
C VAL A 524 1.32 -7.53 -12.62
N ALA A 525 1.81 -6.56 -11.84
CA ALA A 525 3.17 -6.62 -11.30
C ALA A 525 3.36 -7.78 -10.31
N ALA A 526 2.39 -8.00 -9.42
CA ALA A 526 2.38 -9.15 -8.51
C ALA A 526 2.28 -10.48 -9.27
N MET A 527 1.45 -10.57 -10.31
CA MET A 527 1.35 -11.76 -11.18
C MET A 527 2.70 -12.09 -11.83
N LEU A 528 3.40 -11.08 -12.37
CA LEU A 528 4.73 -11.27 -12.97
C LEU A 528 5.73 -11.79 -11.93
N THR A 529 5.64 -11.30 -10.70
CA THR A 529 6.46 -11.79 -9.57
C THR A 529 6.15 -13.25 -9.24
N VAL A 530 4.87 -13.64 -9.21
CA VAL A 530 4.47 -15.04 -9.01
C VAL A 530 5.03 -15.93 -10.12
N ARG A 531 4.82 -15.54 -11.38
CA ARG A 531 5.33 -16.29 -12.55
C ARG A 531 6.83 -16.52 -12.45
N GLU A 532 7.59 -15.50 -12.09
CA GLU A 532 9.05 -15.55 -12.05
C GLU A 532 9.59 -16.45 -10.91
N PHE A 533 8.88 -16.50 -9.77
CA PHE A 533 9.41 -17.15 -8.56
C PHE A 533 8.76 -18.47 -8.20
N LEU A 534 7.55 -18.77 -8.69
CA LEU A 534 6.83 -19.98 -8.29
C LEU A 534 7.65 -21.25 -8.53
N GLU A 535 8.39 -21.35 -9.63
CA GLU A 535 9.27 -22.50 -9.88
C GLU A 535 10.54 -22.53 -9.02
N LYS A 536 11.02 -21.38 -8.54
CA LYS A 536 12.27 -21.20 -7.79
C LYS A 536 12.09 -21.35 -6.27
N MET A 537 10.86 -21.38 -5.81
CA MET A 537 10.52 -21.65 -4.40
C MET A 537 11.07 -23.00 -3.92
N SER A 538 11.24 -23.12 -2.60
CA SER A 538 11.49 -24.41 -1.97
C SER A 538 10.34 -25.38 -2.24
N THR A 539 10.66 -26.67 -2.38
CA THR A 539 9.69 -27.70 -2.77
C THR A 539 8.45 -27.72 -1.87
N ASP A 540 8.64 -27.64 -0.55
CA ASP A 540 7.54 -27.70 0.43
C ASP A 540 6.61 -26.48 0.31
N ARG A 541 7.18 -25.27 0.22
CA ARG A 541 6.40 -24.03 0.12
C ARG A 541 5.71 -23.90 -1.22
N ARG A 542 6.38 -24.27 -2.31
CA ARG A 542 5.81 -24.33 -3.66
C ARG A 542 4.60 -25.26 -3.73
N THR A 543 4.73 -26.46 -3.17
CA THR A 543 3.66 -27.45 -3.14
C THR A 543 2.48 -26.95 -2.29
N ALA A 544 2.76 -26.37 -1.12
CA ALA A 544 1.74 -25.76 -0.28
C ALA A 544 1.00 -24.61 -1.00
N LEU A 545 1.71 -23.76 -1.75
CA LEU A 545 1.11 -22.68 -2.53
C LEU A 545 0.28 -23.21 -3.70
N ALA A 546 0.76 -24.23 -4.42
CA ALA A 546 0.05 -24.88 -5.53
C ALA A 546 -1.25 -25.58 -5.07
N ARG A 547 -1.36 -25.98 -3.80
CA ARG A 547 -2.58 -26.55 -3.21
C ARG A 547 -3.64 -25.48 -2.88
N ARG A 548 -3.29 -24.19 -2.82
CA ARG A 548 -4.26 -23.12 -2.54
C ARG A 548 -5.17 -22.86 -3.75
N LEU A 549 -6.45 -23.18 -3.60
CA LEU A 549 -7.43 -23.06 -4.67
C LEU A 549 -7.71 -21.61 -5.06
N GLU A 550 -7.49 -20.67 -4.14
CA GLU A 550 -7.69 -19.23 -4.32
C GLU A 550 -6.84 -18.68 -5.47
N LEU A 551 -5.57 -19.08 -5.53
CA LEU A 551 -4.65 -18.68 -6.58
C LEU A 551 -5.13 -19.21 -7.94
N THR A 552 -5.43 -20.50 -8.03
CA THR A 552 -5.95 -21.10 -9.27
C THR A 552 -7.24 -20.44 -9.72
N ARG A 553 -8.18 -20.19 -8.80
CA ARG A 553 -9.45 -19.51 -9.09
C ARG A 553 -9.24 -18.10 -9.64
N THR A 554 -8.30 -17.33 -9.07
CA THR A 554 -7.95 -16.00 -9.59
C THR A 554 -7.38 -16.08 -10.99
N VAL A 555 -6.42 -16.98 -11.23
CA VAL A 555 -5.82 -17.12 -12.58
C VAL A 555 -6.89 -17.48 -13.62
N VAL A 556 -7.77 -18.43 -13.30
CA VAL A 556 -8.88 -18.83 -14.19
C VAL A 556 -9.87 -17.69 -14.42
N LYS A 557 -10.18 -16.91 -13.38
CA LYS A 557 -11.05 -15.75 -13.49
C LYS A 557 -10.46 -14.72 -14.46
N LEU A 558 -9.20 -14.36 -14.28
CA LEU A 558 -8.53 -13.38 -15.13
C LEU A 558 -8.36 -13.87 -16.57
N LEU A 559 -8.12 -15.18 -16.76
CA LEU A 559 -8.17 -15.81 -18.08
C LEU A 559 -9.56 -15.64 -18.73
N MET A 560 -10.65 -15.89 -18.00
CA MET A 560 -12.01 -15.64 -18.50
C MET A 560 -12.24 -14.15 -18.81
N ASP A 561 -11.73 -13.23 -17.99
CA ASP A 561 -11.87 -11.81 -18.27
C ASP A 561 -11.12 -11.41 -19.55
N CYS A 562 -9.98 -12.04 -19.85
CA CYS A 562 -9.28 -11.89 -21.14
C CYS A 562 -10.05 -12.48 -22.33
N SER A 563 -10.97 -13.42 -22.10
CA SER A 563 -11.85 -13.91 -23.18
C SER A 563 -12.93 -12.89 -23.57
N ARG A 564 -13.20 -11.91 -22.70
CA ARG A 564 -14.22 -10.87 -22.90
C ARG A 564 -13.62 -9.57 -23.43
N ASP A 565 -12.43 -9.21 -22.96
CA ASP A 565 -11.69 -8.02 -23.37
C ASP A 565 -10.74 -8.33 -24.54
N ARG A 566 -10.73 -7.47 -25.56
CA ARG A 566 -9.99 -7.58 -26.84
C ARG A 566 -8.56 -8.17 -26.79
N PRO A 567 -8.07 -8.73 -27.93
CA PRO A 567 -6.84 -9.51 -28.06
C PRO A 567 -5.49 -8.81 -27.79
N GLU A 568 -5.42 -7.54 -27.37
CA GLU A 568 -4.13 -6.85 -27.12
C GLU A 568 -3.43 -7.29 -25.80
N ARG A 569 -3.67 -8.52 -25.33
CA ARG A 569 -3.25 -9.03 -24.01
C ARG A 569 -2.43 -10.32 -24.06
N ASP A 570 -1.73 -10.58 -25.16
CA ASP A 570 -0.97 -11.81 -25.42
C ASP A 570 0.04 -12.17 -24.31
N GLN A 571 0.78 -11.16 -23.82
CA GLN A 571 1.74 -11.36 -22.73
C GLN A 571 1.06 -11.77 -21.42
N TYR A 572 -0.17 -11.28 -21.19
CA TYR A 572 -0.92 -11.55 -19.97
C TYR A 572 -1.41 -13.00 -19.93
N ILE A 573 -1.95 -13.49 -21.05
CA ILE A 573 -2.38 -14.89 -21.18
C ILE A 573 -1.20 -15.85 -21.05
N THR A 574 -0.08 -15.51 -21.69
CA THR A 574 1.15 -16.29 -21.56
C THR A 574 1.58 -16.40 -20.10
N CYS A 575 1.52 -15.31 -19.34
CA CYS A 575 1.86 -15.32 -17.92
C CYS A 575 0.88 -16.16 -17.08
N LEU A 576 -0.42 -15.94 -17.23
CA LEU A 576 -1.45 -16.69 -16.51
C LEU A 576 -1.39 -18.20 -16.79
N SER A 577 -1.21 -18.57 -18.06
CA SER A 577 -1.07 -19.96 -18.49
C SER A 577 0.20 -20.59 -17.92
N SER A 578 1.31 -19.86 -17.90
CA SER A 578 2.55 -20.31 -17.26
C SER A 578 2.37 -20.55 -15.76
N ILE A 579 1.64 -19.67 -15.05
CA ILE A 579 1.34 -19.86 -13.63
C ILE A 579 0.49 -21.12 -13.43
N LEU A 580 -0.57 -21.33 -14.23
CA LEU A 580 -1.38 -22.55 -14.16
C LEU A 580 -0.53 -23.81 -14.41
N TYR A 581 0.27 -23.80 -15.48
CA TYR A 581 1.16 -24.92 -15.78
C TYR A 581 2.02 -25.28 -14.58
N THR A 582 2.66 -24.28 -13.95
CA THR A 582 3.50 -24.50 -12.77
C THR A 582 2.70 -24.98 -11.55
N ILE A 583 1.50 -24.44 -11.30
CA ILE A 583 0.62 -24.91 -10.21
C ILE A 583 0.34 -26.41 -10.39
N TYR A 584 -0.13 -26.83 -11.56
CA TYR A 584 -0.48 -28.23 -11.82
C TYR A 584 0.75 -29.14 -11.96
N LYS A 585 1.92 -28.58 -12.25
CA LYS A 585 3.19 -29.32 -12.20
C LYS A 585 3.55 -29.82 -10.81
N PHE A 586 3.16 -29.10 -9.75
CA PHE A 586 3.49 -29.42 -8.37
C PHE A 586 2.27 -29.77 -7.51
N ARG A 587 1.12 -30.02 -8.15
CA ARG A 587 -0.09 -30.46 -7.46
C ARG A 587 -0.11 -31.98 -7.38
N GLU A 588 -0.27 -32.50 -6.16
CA GLU A 588 -0.19 -33.93 -5.88
C GLU A 588 -1.53 -34.56 -5.45
N GLU A 589 -2.54 -33.76 -5.11
CA GLU A 589 -3.77 -34.23 -4.45
C GLU A 589 -5.02 -33.97 -5.30
N GLU A 590 -5.82 -35.02 -5.51
CA GLU A 590 -7.19 -34.95 -6.02
C GLU A 590 -8.20 -34.87 -4.87
N SER A 591 -9.15 -33.95 -4.95
CA SER A 591 -10.31 -33.84 -4.05
C SER A 591 -11.54 -33.35 -4.82
N GLU A 592 -12.75 -33.51 -4.28
CA GLU A 592 -13.96 -33.01 -4.95
C GLU A 592 -13.91 -31.49 -5.22
N GLN A 593 -13.28 -30.72 -4.32
CA GLN A 593 -13.12 -29.28 -4.48
C GLN A 593 -12.13 -28.92 -5.59
N THR A 594 -11.06 -29.71 -5.76
CA THR A 594 -10.12 -29.51 -6.87
C THR A 594 -10.81 -29.84 -8.18
N THR A 595 -11.56 -30.96 -8.28
CA THR A 595 -12.28 -31.36 -9.50
C THR A 595 -13.17 -30.25 -10.08
N LYS A 596 -13.90 -29.50 -9.24
CA LYS A 596 -14.73 -28.37 -9.69
C LYS A 596 -13.90 -27.24 -10.29
N VAL A 597 -12.76 -26.92 -9.69
CA VAL A 597 -11.81 -25.91 -10.20
C VAL A 597 -11.17 -26.41 -11.49
N ASP A 598 -10.78 -27.67 -11.55
CA ASP A 598 -10.11 -28.32 -12.67
C ASP A 598 -10.98 -28.33 -13.93
N LYS A 599 -12.26 -28.73 -13.78
CA LYS A 599 -13.28 -28.61 -14.83
C LYS A 599 -13.37 -27.20 -15.40
N LYS A 600 -13.37 -26.21 -14.50
CA LYS A 600 -13.43 -24.80 -14.89
C LYS A 600 -12.15 -24.38 -15.61
N CYS A 601 -10.97 -24.80 -15.15
CA CYS A 601 -9.70 -24.56 -15.84
C CYS A 601 -9.73 -25.10 -17.28
N VAL A 602 -10.08 -26.38 -17.45
CA VAL A 602 -10.14 -27.04 -18.76
C VAL A 602 -11.09 -26.29 -19.70
N LYS A 603 -12.30 -25.99 -19.24
CA LYS A 603 -13.30 -25.26 -20.04
C LYS A 603 -12.76 -23.90 -20.49
N VAL A 604 -12.19 -23.11 -19.58
CA VAL A 604 -11.71 -21.76 -19.85
C VAL A 604 -10.51 -21.78 -20.80
N LEU A 605 -9.57 -22.71 -20.63
CA LEU A 605 -8.43 -22.83 -21.52
C LEU A 605 -8.86 -23.18 -22.95
N CYS A 606 -9.76 -24.16 -23.12
CA CYS A 606 -10.29 -24.49 -24.45
C CYS A 606 -10.97 -23.30 -25.12
N GLN A 607 -11.80 -22.54 -24.37
CA GLN A 607 -12.48 -21.35 -24.90
C GLN A 607 -11.49 -20.27 -25.35
N ILE A 608 -10.47 -19.98 -24.53
CA ILE A 608 -9.46 -18.95 -24.85
C ILE A 608 -8.61 -19.37 -26.05
N MET A 609 -8.29 -20.65 -26.17
CA MET A 609 -7.52 -21.15 -27.31
C MET A 609 -8.21 -20.87 -28.65
N GLY A 610 -9.54 -20.99 -28.73
CA GLY A 610 -10.32 -20.64 -29.91
C GLY A 610 -10.29 -19.14 -30.24
N LEU A 611 -10.22 -18.29 -29.22
CA LEU A 611 -10.13 -16.83 -29.39
C LEU A 611 -8.74 -16.36 -29.86
N TYR A 612 -7.68 -17.03 -29.39
CA TYR A 612 -6.28 -16.67 -29.68
C TYR A 612 -5.68 -17.50 -30.80
N LYS A 613 -6.48 -17.91 -31.78
CA LYS A 613 -6.06 -18.82 -32.87
C LYS A 613 -4.87 -18.33 -33.69
N GLU A 614 -4.73 -17.01 -33.85
CA GLU A 614 -3.63 -16.40 -34.61
C GLU A 614 -2.39 -16.13 -33.72
N ASP A 615 -2.53 -16.09 -32.39
CA ASP A 615 -1.41 -15.93 -31.46
C ASP A 615 -0.80 -17.30 -31.13
N LEU A 616 0.14 -17.65 -31.97
CA LEU A 616 0.95 -18.84 -31.89
C LEU A 616 1.69 -19.01 -30.54
N VAL A 617 2.09 -17.91 -29.89
CA VAL A 617 2.81 -17.97 -28.61
C VAL A 617 1.84 -18.26 -27.49
N ALA A 618 0.75 -17.50 -27.37
CA ALA A 618 -0.28 -17.74 -26.35
C ALA A 618 -0.85 -19.16 -26.44
N GLN A 619 -1.16 -19.65 -27.66
CA GLN A 619 -1.61 -21.03 -27.86
C GLN A 619 -0.63 -22.07 -27.31
N SER A 620 0.67 -21.85 -27.45
CA SER A 620 1.69 -22.77 -26.94
C SER A 620 1.59 -22.91 -25.43
N PHE A 621 1.48 -21.80 -24.70
CA PHE A 621 1.35 -21.82 -23.25
C PHE A 621 0.01 -22.35 -22.78
N LEU A 622 -1.08 -22.04 -23.48
CA LEU A 622 -2.42 -22.56 -23.18
C LEU A 622 -2.48 -24.09 -23.29
N VAL A 623 -1.94 -24.66 -24.38
CA VAL A 623 -1.91 -26.12 -24.57
C VAL A 623 -1.00 -26.80 -23.55
N LEU A 624 0.16 -26.21 -23.23
CA LEU A 624 1.04 -26.76 -22.19
C LEU A 624 0.35 -26.79 -20.82
N ALA A 625 -0.31 -25.70 -20.44
CA ALA A 625 -1.09 -25.63 -19.21
C ALA A 625 -2.21 -26.67 -19.21
N LEU A 626 -2.98 -26.76 -20.31
CA LEU A 626 -4.08 -27.71 -20.46
C LEU A 626 -3.61 -29.15 -20.36
N GLY A 627 -2.55 -29.51 -21.07
CA GLY A 627 -1.96 -30.85 -21.03
C GLY A 627 -1.52 -31.22 -19.61
N LYS A 628 -0.91 -30.28 -18.87
CA LYS A 628 -0.50 -30.55 -17.50
C LYS A 628 -1.67 -30.65 -16.51
N ILE A 629 -2.74 -29.89 -16.73
CA ILE A 629 -3.98 -30.04 -15.98
C ILE A 629 -4.56 -31.43 -16.22
N ILE A 630 -4.69 -31.83 -17.48
CA ILE A 630 -5.24 -33.15 -17.87
C ILE A 630 -4.45 -34.31 -17.25
N ASP A 631 -3.13 -34.19 -17.16
CA ASP A 631 -2.23 -35.18 -16.55
C ASP A 631 -2.51 -35.48 -15.06
N VAL A 632 -2.99 -34.49 -14.30
CA VAL A 632 -3.12 -34.59 -12.83
C VAL A 632 -4.55 -34.39 -12.33
N THR A 633 -5.54 -34.44 -13.22
CA THR A 633 -6.94 -34.19 -12.88
C THR A 633 -7.82 -35.42 -13.01
N SER A 634 -8.87 -35.43 -12.20
CA SER A 634 -9.85 -36.52 -12.19
C SER A 634 -10.48 -36.74 -13.56
N ASP A 635 -10.89 -37.99 -13.83
CA ASP A 635 -11.57 -38.38 -15.08
C ASP A 635 -12.79 -37.50 -15.39
N GLU A 636 -13.46 -36.98 -14.35
CA GLU A 636 -14.62 -36.10 -14.50
C GLU A 636 -14.26 -34.72 -15.09
N ALA A 637 -13.12 -34.13 -14.71
CA ALA A 637 -12.61 -32.90 -15.30
C ALA A 637 -12.14 -33.11 -16.73
N LEU A 638 -11.59 -34.29 -16.98
CA LEU A 638 -11.14 -34.74 -18.28
C LEU A 638 -12.30 -35.00 -19.26
N MET A 639 -13.53 -35.24 -18.78
CA MET A 639 -14.72 -35.34 -19.64
C MET A 639 -15.13 -33.97 -20.21
N THR A 640 -14.92 -32.88 -19.46
CA THR A 640 -15.20 -31.51 -19.95
C THR A 640 -14.38 -31.15 -21.20
N PHE A 641 -13.18 -31.70 -21.35
CA PHE A 641 -12.38 -31.55 -22.57
C PHE A 641 -13.06 -32.19 -23.80
N LEU A 642 -13.71 -33.35 -23.64
CA LEU A 642 -14.39 -34.07 -24.72
C LEU A 642 -15.72 -33.43 -25.14
N GLU A 643 -16.37 -32.73 -24.22
CA GLU A 643 -17.63 -32.04 -24.48
C GLU A 643 -17.44 -30.85 -25.43
N ASN A 644 -16.22 -30.31 -25.53
CA ASN A 644 -15.91 -29.14 -26.34
C ASN A 644 -15.48 -29.51 -27.77
N LYS A 645 -16.37 -30.19 -28.51
CA LYS A 645 -16.09 -30.67 -29.88
C LYS A 645 -15.84 -29.56 -30.89
N ASP A 646 -16.38 -28.37 -30.64
CA ASP A 646 -16.28 -27.23 -31.54
C ASP A 646 -14.84 -26.71 -31.66
N GLU A 647 -14.01 -26.91 -30.64
CA GLU A 647 -12.60 -26.50 -30.61
C GLU A 647 -11.65 -27.55 -31.22
N PHE A 648 -12.13 -28.76 -31.50
CA PHE A 648 -11.32 -29.86 -32.02
C PHE A 648 -10.54 -29.53 -33.31
N PRO A 649 -11.12 -28.81 -34.31
CA PRO A 649 -10.39 -28.39 -35.50
C PRO A 649 -9.12 -27.59 -35.19
N GLU A 650 -9.16 -26.69 -34.20
CA GLU A 650 -8.00 -25.89 -33.81
C GLU A 650 -6.91 -26.75 -33.18
N PHE A 651 -7.28 -27.69 -32.30
CA PHE A 651 -6.34 -28.69 -31.78
C PHE A 651 -5.68 -29.49 -32.91
N MET A 652 -6.41 -29.84 -33.96
CA MET A 652 -5.83 -30.58 -35.09
C MET A 652 -4.82 -29.77 -35.90
N LYS A 653 -5.06 -28.46 -36.10
CA LYS A 653 -4.05 -27.57 -36.69
C LYS A 653 -2.75 -27.56 -35.87
N MET A 654 -2.87 -27.48 -34.54
CA MET A 654 -1.71 -27.55 -33.65
C MET A 654 -1.03 -28.93 -33.69
N PHE A 655 -1.81 -30.00 -33.76
CA PHE A 655 -1.32 -31.37 -33.89
C PHE A 655 -0.54 -31.58 -35.21
N TYR A 656 -0.93 -30.90 -36.29
CA TYR A 656 -0.27 -31.00 -37.60
C TYR A 656 0.90 -30.03 -37.78
N ASN A 657 1.10 -29.08 -36.87
CA ASN A 657 2.22 -28.14 -36.91
C ASN A 657 3.56 -28.82 -36.56
N GLN A 658 4.15 -29.50 -37.55
CA GLN A 658 5.26 -30.41 -37.38
C GLN A 658 6.47 -29.79 -36.65
N LYS A 659 7.01 -30.54 -35.69
CA LYS A 659 8.22 -30.22 -34.91
C LYS A 659 8.09 -28.99 -34.01
N SER A 660 6.89 -28.42 -33.87
CA SER A 660 6.61 -27.35 -32.92
C SER A 660 6.39 -27.89 -31.49
N GLU A 661 6.67 -27.07 -30.47
CA GLU A 661 6.33 -27.40 -29.07
C GLU A 661 4.81 -27.55 -28.88
N ARG A 662 4.01 -26.83 -29.66
CA ARG A 662 2.55 -26.96 -29.70
C ARG A 662 2.10 -28.32 -30.15
N GLN A 663 2.69 -28.86 -31.20
CA GLN A 663 2.41 -30.22 -31.64
C GLN A 663 2.73 -31.23 -30.53
N LYS A 664 3.91 -31.13 -29.91
CA LYS A 664 4.30 -32.04 -28.83
C LYS A 664 3.30 -32.00 -27.67
N ALA A 665 2.95 -30.80 -27.21
CA ALA A 665 1.99 -30.61 -26.13
C ALA A 665 0.58 -31.13 -26.50
N THR A 666 0.15 -30.92 -27.74
CA THR A 666 -1.15 -31.40 -28.24
C THR A 666 -1.18 -32.92 -28.34
N ILE A 667 -0.11 -33.55 -28.86
CA ILE A 667 0.04 -35.02 -28.90
C ILE A 667 -0.04 -35.59 -27.48
N CYS A 668 0.75 -35.06 -26.55
CA CYS A 668 0.72 -35.52 -25.16
C CYS A 668 -0.66 -35.36 -24.53
N THR A 669 -1.35 -34.24 -24.79
CA THR A 669 -2.69 -33.98 -24.25
C THR A 669 -3.70 -35.03 -24.73
N PHE A 670 -3.72 -35.33 -26.03
CA PHE A 670 -4.60 -36.38 -26.57
C PHE A 670 -4.20 -37.78 -26.12
N TYR A 671 -2.90 -38.01 -25.94
CA TYR A 671 -2.41 -39.30 -25.49
C TYR A 671 -2.77 -39.61 -24.04
N ILE A 672 -2.53 -38.67 -23.13
CA ILE A 672 -2.96 -38.78 -21.73
C ILE A 672 -4.46 -39.05 -21.71
N LYS A 673 -5.24 -38.30 -22.49
CA LYS A 673 -6.68 -38.53 -22.59
C LYS A 673 -7.02 -39.93 -23.10
N PHE A 674 -6.36 -40.40 -24.15
CA PHE A 674 -6.53 -41.74 -24.71
C PHE A 674 -6.29 -42.81 -23.64
N VAL A 675 -5.17 -42.73 -22.92
CA VAL A 675 -4.81 -43.65 -21.83
C VAL A 675 -5.84 -43.63 -20.70
N HIS A 676 -6.44 -42.47 -20.39
CA HIS A 676 -7.51 -42.40 -19.40
C HIS A 676 -8.85 -42.96 -19.90
N SER A 677 -9.15 -42.86 -21.19
CA SER A 677 -10.43 -43.27 -21.75
C SER A 677 -10.51 -44.76 -22.12
N GLU A 678 -9.39 -45.37 -22.47
CA GLU A 678 -9.33 -46.77 -22.89
C GLU A 678 -8.87 -47.67 -21.73
N LYS A 679 -9.56 -48.79 -21.54
CA LYS A 679 -9.11 -49.82 -20.60
C LYS A 679 -7.97 -50.60 -21.24
N THR A 680 -6.74 -50.10 -21.13
CA THR A 680 -5.55 -50.79 -21.65
C THR A 680 -5.09 -51.89 -20.69
N GLU A 681 -4.56 -53.00 -21.23
CA GLU A 681 -3.95 -54.07 -20.43
C GLU A 681 -2.61 -53.68 -19.79
N ARG A 682 -1.95 -52.64 -20.33
CA ARG A 682 -0.71 -52.09 -19.78
C ARG A 682 -1.00 -51.23 -18.56
N SER A 683 -0.05 -51.18 -17.63
CA SER A 683 -0.19 -50.30 -16.48
C SER A 683 -0.19 -48.83 -16.94
N ARG A 684 -1.03 -48.00 -16.30
CA ARG A 684 -1.12 -46.56 -16.61
C ARG A 684 0.24 -45.88 -16.44
N ASP A 685 0.99 -46.27 -15.41
CA ASP A 685 2.31 -45.70 -15.11
C ASP A 685 3.34 -45.97 -16.21
N GLU A 686 3.33 -47.16 -16.82
CA GLU A 686 4.18 -47.46 -17.97
C GLU A 686 3.81 -46.62 -19.20
N LEU A 687 2.51 -46.45 -19.43
CA LEU A 687 2.00 -45.70 -20.58
C LEU A 687 2.25 -44.20 -20.47
N LEU A 688 2.22 -43.62 -19.27
CA LEU A 688 2.45 -42.20 -19.01
C LEU A 688 3.93 -41.86 -18.71
N SER A 689 4.85 -42.81 -18.92
CA SER A 689 6.29 -42.56 -18.76
C SER A 689 6.81 -41.52 -19.76
N TYR A 690 7.86 -40.80 -19.37
CA TYR A 690 8.50 -39.80 -20.23
C TYR A 690 9.00 -40.43 -21.54
N GLU A 691 9.57 -41.62 -21.48
CA GLU A 691 10.01 -42.38 -22.65
C GLU A 691 8.86 -42.72 -23.59
N ALA A 692 7.69 -43.09 -23.06
CA ALA A 692 6.49 -43.36 -23.87
C ALA A 692 6.01 -42.10 -24.59
N HIS A 693 5.95 -40.95 -23.89
CA HIS A 693 5.61 -39.65 -24.51
C HIS A 693 6.58 -39.27 -25.63
N MET A 694 7.89 -39.38 -25.40
CA MET A 694 8.90 -39.04 -26.41
C MET A 694 8.86 -39.98 -27.61
N SER A 695 8.64 -41.28 -27.37
CA SER A 695 8.48 -42.28 -28.44
C SER A 695 7.24 -42.00 -29.28
N LEU A 696 6.11 -41.68 -28.64
CA LEU A 696 4.88 -41.33 -29.32
C LEU A 696 5.02 -40.06 -30.17
N ILE A 697 5.61 -39.00 -29.60
CA ILE A 697 5.88 -37.75 -30.33
C ILE A 697 6.71 -38.04 -31.58
N ALA A 698 7.79 -38.80 -31.44
CA ALA A 698 8.66 -39.14 -32.57
C ALA A 698 7.93 -39.96 -33.63
N ASP A 699 7.08 -40.91 -33.24
CA ASP A 699 6.33 -41.74 -34.17
C ASP A 699 5.21 -40.96 -34.88
N VAL A 700 4.49 -40.07 -34.18
CA VAL A 700 3.52 -39.16 -34.80
C VAL A 700 4.20 -38.23 -35.80
N GLN A 701 5.34 -37.65 -35.43
CA GLN A 701 6.11 -36.77 -36.31
C GLN A 701 6.61 -37.49 -37.56
N ALA A 702 7.13 -38.71 -37.41
CA ALA A 702 7.50 -39.56 -38.53
C ALA A 702 6.28 -39.98 -39.38
N GLY A 703 5.14 -40.22 -38.73
CA GLY A 703 3.88 -40.54 -39.38
C GLY A 703 3.34 -39.42 -40.26
N LEU A 704 3.54 -38.16 -39.85
CA LEU A 704 3.15 -36.96 -40.59
C LEU A 704 4.17 -36.55 -41.66
N ASP A 705 5.31 -37.21 -41.79
CA ASP A 705 6.29 -36.86 -42.82
C ASP A 705 5.68 -36.96 -44.23
N GLY A 706 5.77 -35.86 -44.99
CA GLY A 706 5.15 -35.71 -46.31
C GLY A 706 3.62 -35.56 -46.32
N PHE A 707 2.96 -35.35 -45.17
CA PHE A 707 1.55 -34.97 -45.12
C PHE A 707 1.38 -33.47 -45.38
N GLU A 708 0.48 -33.11 -46.30
CA GLU A 708 0.02 -31.75 -46.54
C GLU A 708 -1.36 -31.57 -45.91
N GLU A 709 -1.56 -30.47 -45.17
CA GLU A 709 -2.82 -30.21 -44.46
C GLU A 709 -3.99 -30.03 -45.43
N THR A 710 -5.13 -30.62 -45.10
CA THR A 710 -6.36 -30.62 -45.89
C THR A 710 -7.53 -30.04 -45.09
N ASP A 711 -8.62 -29.65 -45.76
CA ASP A 711 -9.83 -29.16 -45.09
C ASP A 711 -10.48 -30.21 -44.15
N ASP A 712 -10.20 -31.50 -44.36
CA ASP A 712 -10.63 -32.58 -43.47
C ASP A 712 -9.64 -32.75 -42.31
N VAL A 713 -10.04 -32.27 -41.13
CA VAL A 713 -9.25 -32.31 -39.89
C VAL A 713 -8.89 -33.72 -39.40
N PHE A 714 -9.46 -34.79 -39.98
CA PHE A 714 -9.14 -36.18 -39.65
C PHE A 714 -8.23 -36.86 -40.68
N GLU A 715 -7.94 -36.23 -41.81
CA GLU A 715 -7.14 -36.85 -42.86
C GLU A 715 -5.71 -37.14 -42.40
N GLY A 716 -5.08 -36.20 -41.68
CA GLY A 716 -3.75 -36.40 -41.10
C GLY A 716 -3.72 -37.52 -40.07
N LEU A 717 -4.79 -37.71 -39.28
CA LEU A 717 -4.90 -38.83 -38.34
C LEU A 717 -4.99 -40.17 -39.11
N ARG A 718 -5.79 -40.23 -40.18
CA ARG A 718 -5.88 -41.41 -41.04
C ARG A 718 -4.57 -41.69 -41.77
N TRP A 719 -3.81 -40.65 -42.11
CA TRP A 719 -2.48 -40.75 -42.68
C TRP A 719 -1.49 -41.40 -41.70
N ILE A 720 -1.43 -40.90 -40.46
CA ILE A 720 -0.63 -41.47 -39.37
C ILE A 720 -0.99 -42.96 -39.15
N VAL A 721 -2.28 -43.29 -39.06
CA VAL A 721 -2.73 -44.69 -38.87
C VAL A 721 -2.18 -45.63 -39.97
N LYS A 722 -2.07 -45.15 -41.22
CA LYS A 722 -1.51 -45.92 -42.34
C LYS A 722 0.02 -46.01 -42.31
N LYS A 723 0.71 -44.97 -41.83
CA LYS A 723 2.16 -44.81 -41.97
C LYS A 723 2.96 -45.22 -40.75
N CYS A 724 2.46 -44.96 -39.54
CA CYS A 724 3.13 -45.30 -38.30
C CYS A 724 3.30 -46.81 -38.15
N LYS A 725 4.32 -47.22 -37.40
CA LYS A 725 4.56 -48.63 -37.08
C LYS A 725 4.13 -48.96 -35.66
N ASP A 726 4.18 -47.99 -34.76
CA ASP A 726 3.80 -48.20 -33.37
C ASP A 726 2.29 -48.47 -33.22
N LYS A 727 1.96 -49.45 -32.39
CA LYS A 727 0.58 -49.90 -32.17
C LYS A 727 -0.22 -48.87 -31.37
N ILE A 728 0.40 -48.26 -30.36
CA ILE A 728 -0.25 -47.29 -29.47
C ILE A 728 -0.56 -46.01 -30.24
N THR A 729 0.36 -45.51 -31.06
CA THR A 729 0.09 -44.34 -31.93
C THR A 729 -1.15 -44.56 -32.80
N LYS A 730 -1.27 -45.77 -33.41
CA LYS A 730 -2.43 -46.12 -34.24
C LYS A 730 -3.72 -46.20 -33.44
N GLU A 731 -3.67 -46.80 -32.25
CA GLU A 731 -4.83 -46.92 -31.36
C GLU A 731 -5.30 -45.54 -30.93
N MET A 732 -4.40 -44.66 -30.49
CA MET A 732 -4.70 -43.28 -30.13
C MET A 732 -5.35 -42.50 -31.29
N CYS A 733 -4.76 -42.55 -32.49
CA CYS A 733 -5.31 -41.82 -33.64
C CYS A 733 -6.68 -42.38 -34.07
N THR A 734 -6.85 -43.70 -34.00
CA THR A 734 -8.14 -44.35 -34.31
C THR A 734 -9.21 -43.97 -33.29
N TRP A 735 -8.83 -43.92 -32.01
CA TRP A 735 -9.68 -43.44 -30.94
C TRP A 735 -10.09 -41.97 -31.15
N MET A 736 -9.16 -41.07 -31.48
CA MET A 736 -9.47 -39.67 -31.78
C MET A 736 -10.48 -39.55 -32.93
N ILE A 737 -10.29 -40.29 -34.03
CA ILE A 737 -11.24 -40.31 -35.15
C ILE A 737 -12.63 -40.77 -34.71
N LYS A 738 -12.70 -41.81 -33.86
CA LYS A 738 -13.96 -42.37 -33.37
C LYS A 738 -14.71 -41.40 -32.45
N GLU A 739 -14.01 -40.78 -31.51
CA GLU A 739 -14.65 -39.95 -30.48
C GLU A 739 -15.03 -38.55 -31.00
N PHE A 740 -14.17 -37.95 -31.84
CA PHE A 740 -14.36 -36.58 -32.33
C PHE A 740 -14.95 -36.50 -33.73
N GLY A 741 -14.76 -37.51 -34.58
CA GLY A 741 -15.32 -37.52 -35.95
C GLY A 741 -16.85 -37.65 -35.98
N GLY A 742 -17.45 -38.07 -34.87
CA GLY A 742 -18.87 -38.41 -34.81
C GLY A 742 -19.20 -39.59 -35.73
N GLU A 743 -20.38 -40.18 -35.58
CA GLU A 743 -20.87 -41.11 -36.60
C GLU A 743 -21.23 -40.31 -37.88
N GLU A 744 -20.23 -39.92 -38.71
CA GLU A 744 -20.43 -39.44 -40.09
C GLU A 744 -21.30 -40.39 -40.95
N LYS A 745 -21.59 -41.59 -40.44
CA LYS A 745 -22.40 -42.63 -41.09
C LYS A 745 -23.92 -42.40 -41.07
N LYS A 746 -24.48 -41.44 -40.32
CA LYS A 746 -25.95 -41.23 -40.31
C LYS A 746 -26.49 -40.11 -41.21
N THR A 747 -25.73 -39.05 -41.50
CA THR A 747 -26.19 -37.94 -42.36
C THR A 747 -25.77 -38.11 -43.83
N SER A 748 -24.62 -38.71 -44.12
CA SER A 748 -24.19 -39.00 -45.49
C SER A 748 -25.06 -40.06 -46.21
N ARG A 749 -25.69 -40.98 -45.46
CA ARG A 749 -26.68 -41.93 -46.01
C ARG A 749 -28.05 -41.30 -46.30
N LYS A 750 -28.39 -40.15 -45.71
CA LYS A 750 -29.65 -39.44 -46.02
C LYS A 750 -29.50 -38.52 -47.25
N ARG A 751 -28.33 -37.92 -47.48
CA ARG A 751 -28.03 -37.14 -48.71
C ARG A 751 -27.78 -38.00 -49.95
N ARG A 752 -27.47 -39.29 -49.81
CA ARG A 752 -27.43 -40.24 -50.94
C ARG A 752 -28.78 -40.91 -51.25
N ARG A 753 -29.88 -40.50 -50.58
CA ARG A 753 -31.23 -41.03 -50.78
C ARG A 753 -32.29 -39.99 -51.15
N ASN A 754 -31.88 -38.76 -51.46
CA ASN A 754 -32.71 -37.77 -52.16
C ASN A 754 -32.08 -37.42 -53.50
#